data_AF-A0A2V7KQH0-F1
#
_entry.id   AF-A0A2V7KQH0-F1
#
_cell.length_a   1.000
_cell.length_b   1.000
_cell.length_c   1.000
_cell.angle_alpha   90.00
_cell.angle_beta   90.00
_cell.angle_gamma   90.00
#
_symmetry.space_group_name_H-M   'P 1'
#
loop_
_entity.id
_entity.type
_entity.pdbx_description
1 polymer ?
#
loop_
_entity_poly.entity_id
_entity_poly.type
_entity_poly.pdbx_seq_one_letter_code
_entity_poly.pdbx_strand_id
1 'polypeptide(L)'
;MLILELLGTLSLRDETRPVPVAAQQKRPLGLLAILGLGGKPGLSRDRIEAYLWPESSGARAQHALDQTVYAIRHALGSDLILSTAREFRLNAELVRVDAWEFEQAIRWTAAVRHYKGPLLDGFHFADSHELESWIDTNRSRLRLEYQRAIECLADRSAEAGDHSQSVTWWRRLANADPLSAGATKKLMLALAAAGDRASAVQYARVYQELVRQELEMEPDAEIADLAAALSRPAITATVDLAVSPRTPSVTPSVAESTLEVKERSPRDRRLLYAVIVLAMLISGGAIWGWLRPVPAKQVVRSMLAIDSTEAMAPSTAWSGRLAISPDGSRMAYIGGPRSQLLIRARNQLHAIGVPGTEGATSPFFSPDGRQVGFLRDYIVQIAPLGGGPPITVSNSLTGVSGASWGPDNFIYVDAIEDGVGLLRVEAKPGALPKPFTTLDTARGEIDHAWPDVLSNGKGVLFTVRFRGKNGKIRLSIAVADIPSGKHRVIVDDAMYARYTTSGHLIYVTTNKTLMVVPFDQNSMKVTGEPTALTEGMRLGFVGGSADLAVSATGTLVYATGAGQGKQELVWVTRDGRAQAVDPEWPSDYLGFPALSPDGKWLAVARVANAEPTNIWIKRLDRGPSIKLTLEGNDNSGPAWTPDGRSVTFSSGHATGATDLWTERADGSAPAVMQLHEKRNLHNAGWSPDGKWLIFRTDVASPGLGDILAIRPGIDTAPVPVAATTFTELAPALSPNGRWLAYSSNETGADEIYVVPFPNTSAGKWAISTGAGTEPLWSHRGSELFYRAASGDLVAVAIHTQPRFSLGRSAALFPAAGFTSLRFAPQYAVAPDDRRFLMIRAGAPDQLIVVENWFEELRTKSQR
;
A
#
# COMPACT_ATOMS: atom_id res chain seq x y z
N MET A 1 44.24 -6.43 -0.07
CA MET A 1 42.82 -6.60 -0.43
C MET A 1 42.55 -5.62 -1.56
N LEU A 2 41.89 -6.04 -2.64
CA LEU A 2 41.60 -5.13 -3.76
C LEU A 2 40.36 -4.29 -3.44
N ILE A 3 40.41 -3.01 -3.81
CA ILE A 3 39.30 -2.07 -3.70
C ILE A 3 39.01 -1.54 -5.10
N LEU A 4 37.83 -1.86 -5.60
CA LEU A 4 37.29 -1.35 -6.86
C LEU A 4 36.34 -0.18 -6.54
N GLU A 5 36.73 1.02 -6.95
CA GLU A 5 35.95 2.25 -6.76
C GLU A 5 35.13 2.51 -8.04
N LEU A 6 33.81 2.39 -7.93
CA LEU A 6 32.85 2.63 -9.01
C LEU A 6 32.07 3.93 -8.79
N LEU A 7 31.90 4.38 -7.55
CA LEU A 7 31.17 5.61 -7.21
C LEU A 7 32.13 6.79 -7.26
N GLY A 8 32.01 7.63 -8.29
CA GLY A 8 33.01 8.63 -8.67
C GLY A 8 33.92 8.11 -9.77
N THR A 9 35.16 8.59 -9.80
CA THR A 9 36.14 8.19 -10.82
C THR A 9 36.52 6.72 -10.67
N LEU A 10 36.33 5.94 -11.74
CA LEU A 10 36.65 4.51 -11.76
C LEU A 10 38.12 4.27 -11.43
N SER A 11 38.39 3.52 -10.36
CA SER A 11 39.76 3.19 -9.97
C SER A 11 39.86 1.80 -9.33
N LEU A 12 41.06 1.20 -9.43
CA LEU A 12 41.38 -0.06 -8.76
C LEU A 12 42.62 0.16 -7.90
N ARG A 13 42.52 -0.20 -6.62
CA ARG A 13 43.59 -0.05 -5.62
C ARG A 13 43.81 -1.37 -4.90
N ASP A 14 45.04 -1.63 -4.47
CA ASP A 14 45.34 -2.69 -3.50
C ASP A 14 45.94 -2.02 -2.27
N GLU A 15 45.44 -2.37 -1.09
CA GLU A 15 45.89 -1.82 0.19
C GLU A 15 47.38 -2.10 0.49
N THR A 16 47.98 -3.09 -0.18
CA THR A 16 49.33 -3.58 0.17
C THR A 16 50.36 -3.52 -0.96
N ARG A 17 49.95 -3.36 -2.23
CA ARG A 17 50.85 -3.39 -3.40
C ARG A 17 50.39 -2.43 -4.51
N PRO A 18 51.29 -1.96 -5.38
CA PRO A 18 50.88 -1.24 -6.59
C PRO A 18 50.11 -2.16 -7.53
N VAL A 19 48.95 -1.71 -8.02
CA VAL A 19 48.15 -2.44 -9.01
C VAL A 19 48.89 -2.44 -10.36
N PRO A 20 49.12 -3.59 -11.02
CA PRO A 20 49.83 -3.62 -12.30
C PRO A 20 49.13 -2.82 -13.40
N VAL A 21 49.91 -2.13 -14.24
CA VAL A 21 49.40 -1.30 -15.36
C VAL A 21 48.46 -2.09 -16.28
N ALA A 22 48.74 -3.38 -16.51
CA ALA A 22 47.90 -4.26 -17.31
C ALA A 22 46.45 -4.34 -16.80
N ALA A 23 46.22 -4.30 -15.49
CA ALA A 23 44.88 -4.33 -14.90
C ALA A 23 44.18 -2.96 -14.89
N GLN A 24 44.93 -1.87 -15.10
CA GLN A 24 44.42 -0.50 -15.13
C GLN A 24 44.09 -0.01 -16.55
N GLN A 25 44.36 -0.83 -17.57
CA GLN A 25 43.97 -0.51 -18.95
C GLN A 25 42.45 -0.45 -19.10
N LYS A 26 41.96 0.37 -20.05
CA LYS A 26 40.53 0.65 -20.25
C LYS A 26 39.65 -0.61 -20.34
N ARG A 27 40.11 -1.65 -21.05
CA ARG A 27 39.35 -2.91 -21.25
C ARG A 27 39.32 -3.80 -20.00
N PRO A 28 40.46 -4.16 -19.38
CA PRO A 28 40.48 -4.86 -18.09
C PRO A 28 39.71 -4.14 -16.98
N LEU A 29 39.91 -2.82 -16.84
CA LEU A 29 39.25 -2.03 -15.82
C LEU A 29 37.74 -1.91 -16.07
N GLY A 30 37.34 -1.75 -17.34
CA GLY A 30 35.93 -1.77 -17.76
C GLY A 30 35.26 -3.11 -17.49
N LEU A 31 35.95 -4.23 -17.72
CA LEU A 31 35.44 -5.57 -17.38
C LEU A 31 35.24 -5.74 -15.87
N LEU A 32 36.20 -5.29 -15.06
CA LEU A 32 36.06 -5.31 -13.60
C LEU A 32 34.88 -4.45 -13.14
N ALA A 33 34.68 -3.27 -13.74
CA ALA A 33 33.55 -2.39 -13.42
C ALA A 33 32.20 -3.04 -13.69
N ILE A 34 32.00 -3.65 -14.87
CA ILE A 34 30.72 -4.29 -15.20
C ILE A 34 30.48 -5.55 -14.35
N LEU A 35 31.53 -6.32 -14.04
CA LEU A 35 31.41 -7.49 -13.15
C LEU A 35 31.12 -7.06 -11.71
N GLY A 36 31.67 -5.93 -11.27
CA GLY A 36 31.32 -5.28 -10.01
C GLY A 36 29.84 -4.89 -9.97
N LEU A 37 29.34 -4.24 -11.02
CA LEU A 37 27.92 -3.88 -11.13
C LEU A 37 26.99 -5.10 -11.26
N GLY A 38 27.47 -6.21 -11.82
CA GLY A 38 26.72 -7.47 -11.92
C GLY A 38 26.46 -8.15 -10.56
N GLY A 39 27.19 -7.77 -9.51
CA GLY A 39 26.98 -8.26 -8.14
C GLY A 39 27.17 -9.77 -7.96
N LYS A 40 26.52 -10.34 -6.93
CA LYS A 40 26.61 -11.78 -6.59
C LYS A 40 26.17 -12.75 -7.71
N PRO A 41 25.12 -12.43 -8.52
CA PRO A 41 24.72 -13.26 -9.66
C PRO A 41 25.78 -13.28 -10.78
N GLY A 42 26.56 -12.22 -10.95
CA GLY A 42 27.52 -12.12 -12.06
C GLY A 42 26.86 -11.78 -13.39
N LEU A 43 27.63 -11.90 -14.47
CA LEU A 43 27.19 -11.65 -15.84
C LEU A 43 27.49 -12.85 -16.73
N SER A 44 26.57 -13.16 -17.65
CA SER A 44 26.80 -14.23 -18.63
C SER A 44 27.88 -13.83 -19.63
N ARG A 45 28.56 -14.84 -20.20
CA ARG A 45 29.61 -14.65 -21.20
C ARG A 45 29.12 -13.82 -22.38
N ASP A 46 27.99 -14.22 -22.96
CA ASP A 46 27.40 -13.57 -24.13
C ASP A 46 27.08 -12.08 -23.88
N ARG A 47 26.64 -11.76 -22.66
CA ARG A 47 26.31 -10.39 -22.27
C ARG A 47 27.57 -9.53 -22.12
N ILE A 48 28.63 -10.08 -21.56
CA ILE A 48 29.93 -9.39 -21.46
C ILE A 48 30.51 -9.15 -22.85
N GLU A 49 30.41 -10.13 -23.74
CA GLU A 49 30.85 -10.03 -25.13
C GLU A 49 30.09 -8.93 -25.87
N ALA A 50 28.76 -8.90 -25.77
CA ALA A 50 27.92 -7.86 -26.38
C ALA A 50 28.22 -6.45 -25.82
N TYR A 51 28.49 -6.35 -24.52
CA TYR A 51 28.76 -5.07 -23.86
C TYR A 51 30.13 -4.48 -24.21
N LEU A 52 31.18 -5.29 -24.17
CA LEU A 52 32.55 -4.79 -24.36
C LEU A 52 33.04 -4.91 -25.79
N TRP A 53 32.49 -5.80 -26.61
CA TRP A 53 32.91 -5.99 -28.00
C TRP A 53 31.72 -6.10 -28.98
N PRO A 54 30.82 -5.09 -29.01
CA PRO A 54 29.60 -5.14 -29.83
C PRO A 54 29.86 -5.30 -31.34
N GLU A 55 30.98 -4.76 -31.84
CA GLU A 55 31.37 -4.83 -33.25
C GLU A 55 32.11 -6.11 -33.65
N SER A 56 32.35 -7.03 -32.70
CA SER A 56 33.10 -8.26 -32.94
C SER A 56 32.18 -9.47 -33.13
N SER A 57 32.39 -10.24 -34.20
CA SER A 57 31.72 -11.52 -34.42
C SER A 57 32.09 -12.54 -33.32
N GLY A 58 31.15 -13.41 -32.92
CA GLY A 58 31.24 -14.32 -31.76
C GLY A 58 32.63 -14.88 -31.44
N ALA A 59 33.31 -15.57 -32.37
CA ALA A 59 34.62 -16.16 -32.10
C ALA A 59 35.73 -15.13 -31.76
N ARG A 60 35.66 -13.91 -32.32
CA ARG A 60 36.61 -12.83 -32.00
C ARG A 60 36.29 -12.18 -30.66
N ALA A 61 35.01 -11.97 -30.35
CA ALA A 61 34.57 -11.42 -29.07
C ALA A 61 34.95 -12.36 -27.92
N GLN A 62 34.70 -13.66 -28.10
CA GLN A 62 35.10 -14.71 -27.17
C GLN A 62 36.63 -14.74 -26.93
N HIS A 63 37.42 -14.68 -28.01
CA HIS A 63 38.88 -14.66 -27.87
C HIS A 63 39.37 -13.39 -27.14
N ALA A 64 38.78 -12.23 -27.43
CA ALA A 64 39.11 -10.98 -26.76
C ALA A 64 38.73 -10.98 -25.26
N LEU A 65 37.59 -11.57 -24.92
CA LEU A 65 37.18 -11.79 -23.53
C LEU A 65 38.16 -12.72 -22.81
N ASP A 66 38.52 -13.84 -23.42
CA ASP A 66 39.46 -14.80 -22.82
C ASP A 66 40.84 -14.19 -22.60
N GLN A 67 41.35 -13.40 -23.56
CA GLN A 67 42.60 -12.66 -23.39
C GLN A 67 42.51 -11.62 -22.27
N THR A 68 41.39 -10.91 -22.16
CA THR A 68 41.18 -9.88 -21.12
C THR A 68 41.09 -10.52 -19.73
N VAL A 69 40.34 -11.62 -19.60
CA VAL A 69 40.25 -12.39 -18.35
C VAL A 69 41.61 -12.98 -17.98
N TYR A 70 42.36 -13.51 -18.94
CA TYR A 70 43.72 -14.02 -18.72
C TYR A 70 44.64 -12.92 -18.21
N ALA A 71 44.62 -11.74 -18.83
CA ALA A 71 45.43 -10.59 -18.42
C ALA A 71 45.11 -10.15 -16.98
N ILE A 72 43.81 -10.09 -16.62
CA ILE A 72 43.38 -9.78 -15.25
C ILE A 72 43.86 -10.85 -14.27
N ARG A 73 43.66 -12.14 -14.58
CA ARG A 73 44.07 -13.25 -13.72
C ARG A 73 45.58 -13.32 -13.51
N HIS A 74 46.36 -13.04 -14.56
CA HIS A 74 47.82 -12.98 -14.47
C HIS A 74 48.29 -11.77 -13.64
N ALA A 75 47.61 -10.63 -13.75
CA ALA A 75 47.99 -9.40 -13.04
C ALA A 75 47.55 -9.39 -11.57
N LEU A 76 46.36 -9.92 -11.25
CA LEU A 76 45.69 -9.75 -9.95
C LEU A 76 45.39 -11.07 -9.21
N GLY A 77 45.70 -12.21 -9.83
CA GLY A 77 45.43 -13.54 -9.27
C GLY A 77 44.30 -14.28 -9.98
N SER A 78 44.45 -15.60 -10.14
CA SER A 78 43.52 -16.47 -10.87
C SER A 78 42.10 -16.45 -10.33
N ASP A 79 41.97 -16.24 -9.02
CA ASP A 79 40.74 -16.45 -8.27
C ASP A 79 39.91 -15.17 -8.12
N LEU A 80 40.41 -14.04 -8.64
CA LEU A 80 39.69 -12.75 -8.58
C LEU A 80 38.39 -12.79 -9.40
N ILE A 81 38.43 -13.43 -10.56
CA ILE A 81 37.26 -13.64 -11.41
C ILE A 81 36.88 -15.12 -11.32
N LEU A 82 35.75 -15.39 -10.70
CA LEU A 82 35.13 -16.70 -10.66
C LEU A 82 34.37 -16.91 -11.98
N SER A 83 34.71 -18.00 -12.68
CA SER A 83 34.04 -18.39 -13.92
C SER A 83 33.35 -19.73 -13.73
N THR A 84 32.02 -19.77 -13.88
CA THR A 84 31.25 -21.01 -13.98
C THR A 84 31.00 -21.34 -15.46
N ALA A 85 30.29 -22.44 -15.74
CA ALA A 85 29.93 -22.78 -17.11
C ALA A 85 29.01 -21.74 -17.81
N ARG A 86 28.41 -20.80 -17.06
CA ARG A 86 27.45 -19.82 -17.61
C ARG A 86 27.76 -18.36 -17.28
N GLU A 87 28.54 -18.08 -16.24
CA GLU A 87 28.66 -16.72 -15.69
C GLU A 87 30.08 -16.39 -15.22
N PHE A 88 30.42 -15.11 -15.28
CA PHE A 88 31.59 -14.50 -14.67
C PHE A 88 31.16 -13.57 -13.54
N ARG A 89 31.87 -13.63 -12.41
CA ARG A 89 31.66 -12.71 -11.28
C ARG A 89 32.95 -12.43 -10.54
N LEU A 90 32.99 -11.31 -9.83
CA LEU A 90 34.10 -10.99 -8.94
C LEU A 90 34.02 -11.82 -7.66
N ASN A 91 35.18 -12.27 -7.17
CA ASN A 91 35.29 -12.96 -5.89
C ASN A 91 35.26 -11.94 -4.73
N ALA A 92 34.12 -11.87 -4.04
CA ALA A 92 33.91 -10.93 -2.94
C ALA A 92 34.83 -11.14 -1.73
N GLU A 93 35.55 -12.27 -1.65
CA GLU A 93 36.58 -12.51 -0.62
C GLU A 93 37.91 -11.81 -0.94
N LEU A 94 38.14 -11.47 -2.21
CA LEU A 94 39.41 -10.91 -2.71
C LEU A 94 39.30 -9.45 -3.17
N VAL A 95 38.08 -8.98 -3.47
CA VAL A 95 37.80 -7.60 -3.86
C VAL A 95 36.60 -7.02 -3.11
N ARG A 96 36.78 -5.79 -2.63
CA ARG A 96 35.73 -4.92 -2.13
C ARG A 96 35.30 -3.97 -3.24
N VAL A 97 34.01 -3.74 -3.38
CA VAL A 97 33.44 -2.81 -4.35
C VAL A 97 32.63 -1.77 -3.60
N ASP A 98 32.95 -0.48 -3.78
CA ASP A 98 32.29 0.60 -3.05
C ASP A 98 30.77 0.68 -3.32
N ALA A 99 30.31 0.31 -4.51
CA ALA A 99 28.90 0.16 -4.84
C ALA A 99 28.21 -0.92 -3.99
N TRP A 100 28.87 -2.06 -3.73
CA TRP A 100 28.32 -3.10 -2.86
C TRP A 100 28.26 -2.65 -1.40
N GLU A 101 29.25 -1.89 -0.96
CA GLU A 101 29.29 -1.34 0.40
C GLU A 101 28.23 -0.27 0.59
N PHE A 102 28.04 0.58 -0.43
CA PHE A 102 26.96 1.54 -0.48
C PHE A 102 25.61 0.84 -0.36
N GLU A 103 25.33 -0.17 -1.19
CA GLU A 103 24.07 -0.92 -1.18
C GLU A 103 23.82 -1.66 0.16
N GLN A 104 24.86 -2.22 0.77
CA GLN A 104 24.75 -2.87 2.09
C GLN A 104 24.54 -1.86 3.23
N ALA A 105 25.05 -0.65 3.09
CA ALA A 105 24.96 0.40 4.10
C ALA A 105 23.64 1.18 4.07
N ILE A 106 22.76 0.97 3.08
CA ILE A 106 21.51 1.71 2.84
C ILE A 106 20.51 1.69 4.03
N ARG A 107 20.73 0.88 5.07
CA ARG A 107 19.94 0.94 6.30
C ARG A 107 20.45 1.96 7.35
N TRP A 108 21.58 2.68 7.16
CA TRP A 108 22.15 3.61 8.16
C TRP A 108 22.94 4.81 7.59
N THR A 109 23.39 5.70 8.48
CA THR A 109 24.29 6.88 8.23
C THR A 109 25.56 6.56 7.44
N ALA A 110 26.01 5.30 7.42
CA ALA A 110 27.22 4.87 6.75
C ALA A 110 27.15 4.99 5.22
N ALA A 111 25.97 4.80 4.59
CA ALA A 111 25.81 4.82 3.13
C ALA A 111 26.33 6.11 2.48
N VAL A 112 26.09 7.25 3.13
CA VAL A 112 26.49 8.58 2.66
C VAL A 112 28.02 8.76 2.61
N ARG A 113 28.79 7.93 3.33
CA ARG A 113 30.26 7.94 3.29
C ARG A 113 30.82 7.19 2.08
N HIS A 114 30.08 6.21 1.56
CA HIS A 114 30.53 5.37 0.44
C HIS A 114 30.23 6.01 -0.92
N TYR A 115 29.23 6.90 -1.01
CA TYR A 115 28.92 7.63 -2.24
C TYR A 115 29.85 8.85 -2.43
N LYS A 116 30.85 8.70 -3.30
CA LYS A 116 31.85 9.75 -3.60
C LYS A 116 31.54 10.57 -4.86
N GLY A 117 30.63 10.10 -5.71
CA GLY A 117 30.25 10.77 -6.96
C GLY A 117 29.38 9.87 -7.85
N PRO A 118 28.98 10.36 -9.04
CA PRO A 118 28.21 9.58 -10.01
C PRO A 118 28.91 8.27 -10.35
N LEU A 119 28.12 7.22 -10.63
CA LEU A 119 28.66 5.93 -11.04
C LEU A 119 29.51 6.10 -12.31
N LEU A 120 30.77 5.63 -12.25
CA LEU A 120 31.74 5.66 -13.34
C LEU A 120 31.95 7.06 -13.93
N ASP A 121 32.13 8.05 -13.06
CA ASP A 121 32.29 9.45 -13.46
C ASP A 121 33.52 9.64 -14.37
N GLY A 122 33.29 10.25 -15.54
CA GLY A 122 34.30 10.44 -16.59
C GLY A 122 34.74 9.17 -17.35
N PHE A 123 34.13 8.01 -17.09
CA PHE A 123 34.48 6.76 -17.77
C PHE A 123 33.35 6.30 -18.71
N HIS A 124 33.61 6.35 -20.02
CA HIS A 124 32.62 6.04 -21.06
C HIS A 124 33.04 4.88 -21.98
N PHE A 125 32.06 4.05 -22.29
CA PHE A 125 32.05 2.95 -23.25
C PHE A 125 31.42 3.41 -24.57
N ALA A 126 32.10 4.32 -25.27
CA ALA A 126 31.64 4.91 -26.53
C ALA A 126 31.24 3.89 -27.62
N ASP A 127 31.77 2.67 -27.54
CA ASP A 127 31.53 1.62 -28.53
C ASP A 127 30.21 0.86 -28.30
N SER A 128 29.53 0.98 -27.14
CA SER A 128 28.35 0.19 -26.80
C SER A 128 27.22 1.03 -26.19
N HIS A 129 26.19 1.30 -26.99
CA HIS A 129 25.01 2.04 -26.55
C HIS A 129 24.19 1.27 -25.49
N GLU A 130 24.11 -0.06 -25.63
CA GLU A 130 23.40 -0.93 -24.69
C GLU A 130 24.06 -0.92 -23.30
N LEU A 131 25.40 -0.96 -23.26
CA LEU A 131 26.16 -0.87 -22.01
C LEU A 131 26.01 0.51 -21.35
N GLU A 132 26.08 1.59 -22.13
CA GLU A 132 25.85 2.95 -21.63
C GLU A 132 24.45 3.11 -21.03
N SER A 133 23.41 2.63 -21.73
CA SER A 133 22.03 2.66 -21.21
C SER A 133 21.87 1.87 -19.91
N TRP A 134 22.55 0.72 -19.77
CA TRP A 134 22.55 -0.08 -18.55
C TRP A 134 23.30 0.62 -17.40
N ILE A 135 24.42 1.29 -17.70
CA ILE A 135 25.17 2.08 -16.73
C ILE A 135 24.35 3.30 -16.28
N ASP A 136 23.67 4.00 -17.19
CA ASP A 136 22.80 5.14 -16.89
C ASP A 136 21.64 4.74 -15.97
N THR A 137 21.06 3.57 -16.20
CA THR A 137 20.03 3.00 -15.33
C THR A 137 20.56 2.77 -13.91
N ASN A 138 21.75 2.17 -13.79
CA ASN A 138 22.38 1.95 -12.48
C ASN A 138 22.84 3.25 -11.81
N ARG A 139 23.35 4.21 -12.59
CA ARG A 139 23.75 5.55 -12.13
C ARG A 139 22.55 6.29 -11.55
N SER A 140 21.41 6.26 -12.24
CA SER A 140 20.15 6.88 -11.79
C SER A 140 19.63 6.21 -10.53
N ARG A 141 19.62 4.87 -10.47
CA ARG A 141 19.21 4.10 -9.30
C ARG A 141 20.04 4.46 -8.05
N LEU A 142 21.38 4.38 -8.15
CA LEU A 142 22.29 4.63 -7.03
C LEU A 142 22.23 6.11 -6.59
N ARG A 143 22.05 7.05 -7.53
CA ARG A 143 21.83 8.46 -7.22
C ARG A 143 20.54 8.65 -6.39
N LEU A 144 19.44 8.03 -6.80
CA LEU A 144 18.16 8.11 -6.07
C LEU A 144 18.26 7.53 -4.66
N GLU A 145 18.94 6.38 -4.50
CA GLU A 145 19.20 5.77 -3.20
C GLU A 145 20.04 6.69 -2.28
N TYR A 146 21.05 7.37 -2.83
CA TYR A 146 21.87 8.34 -2.09
C TYR A 146 21.07 9.58 -1.67
N GLN A 147 20.22 10.10 -2.55
CA GLN A 147 19.34 11.23 -2.24
C GLN A 147 18.43 10.88 -1.06
N ARG A 148 17.73 9.74 -1.12
CA ARG A 148 16.87 9.25 -0.03
C ARG A 148 17.62 9.10 1.30
N ALA A 149 18.86 8.61 1.26
CA ALA A 149 19.68 8.47 2.46
C ALA A 149 19.99 9.84 3.10
N ILE A 150 20.38 10.84 2.31
CA ILE A 150 20.66 12.18 2.83
C ILE A 150 19.39 12.86 3.37
N GLU A 151 18.27 12.74 2.67
CA GLU A 151 16.98 13.28 3.11
C GLU A 151 16.59 12.71 4.49
N CYS A 152 16.69 11.40 4.66
CA CYS A 152 16.42 10.74 5.93
C CYS A 152 17.36 11.22 7.06
N LEU A 153 18.65 11.43 6.78
CA LEU A 153 19.58 11.99 7.76
C LEU A 153 19.26 13.44 8.11
N ALA A 154 18.91 14.25 7.11
CA ALA A 154 18.59 15.66 7.29
C ALA A 154 17.32 15.85 8.13
N ASP A 155 16.30 15.03 7.88
CA ASP A 155 15.05 15.01 8.64
C ASP A 155 15.29 14.51 10.07
N ARG A 156 16.05 13.41 10.27
CA ARG A 156 16.41 12.93 11.62
C ARG A 156 17.18 13.96 12.43
N SER A 157 18.13 14.67 11.84
CA SER A 157 18.87 15.74 12.52
C SER A 157 17.93 16.89 12.91
N ALA A 158 16.98 17.26 12.06
CA ALA A 158 15.99 18.28 12.37
C ALA A 158 15.05 17.84 13.52
N GLU A 159 14.59 16.59 13.51
CA GLU A 159 13.76 16.00 14.57
C GLU A 159 14.48 15.90 15.92
N ALA A 160 15.79 15.65 15.90
CA ALA A 160 16.63 15.64 17.09
C ALA A 160 16.95 17.05 17.62
N GLY A 161 16.47 18.11 16.96
CA GLY A 161 16.77 19.51 17.30
C GLY A 161 18.16 19.99 16.84
N ASP A 162 18.93 19.15 16.15
CA ASP A 162 20.23 19.53 15.56
C ASP A 162 20.02 20.13 14.17
N HIS A 163 19.49 21.36 14.17
CA HIS A 163 19.25 22.13 12.95
C HIS A 163 20.55 22.41 12.16
N SER A 164 21.71 22.46 12.85
CA SER A 164 23.01 22.67 12.21
C SER A 164 23.43 21.49 11.33
N GLN A 165 23.20 20.27 11.83
CA GLN A 165 23.48 19.04 11.10
C GLN A 165 22.45 18.82 9.98
N SER A 166 21.18 19.17 10.21
CA SER A 166 20.16 19.16 9.15
C SER A 166 20.53 20.07 7.97
N VAL A 167 20.98 21.31 8.25
CA VAL A 167 21.50 22.22 7.22
C VAL A 167 22.68 21.60 6.48
N THR A 168 23.58 20.92 7.18
CA THR A 168 24.74 20.26 6.56
C THR A 168 24.31 19.20 5.55
N TRP A 169 23.32 18.38 5.89
CA TRP A 169 22.80 17.35 5.00
C TRP A 169 22.03 17.94 3.81
N TRP A 170 21.11 18.87 4.05
CA TRP A 170 20.36 19.53 2.97
C TRP A 170 21.27 20.31 2.03
N ARG A 171 22.35 20.92 2.55
CA ARG A 171 23.34 21.61 1.73
C ARG A 171 24.14 20.64 0.86
N ARG A 172 24.46 19.46 1.39
CA ARG A 172 25.11 18.40 0.62
C ARG A 172 24.23 17.90 -0.51
N LEU A 173 22.92 17.78 -0.28
CA LEU A 173 21.95 17.40 -1.32
C LEU A 173 21.79 18.50 -2.39
N ALA A 174 21.59 19.75 -1.97
CA ALA A 174 21.43 20.89 -2.87
C ALA A 174 22.68 21.14 -3.72
N ASN A 175 23.88 20.90 -3.19
CA ASN A 175 25.10 20.98 -4.00
C ASN A 175 25.27 19.81 -4.97
N ALA A 176 24.72 18.63 -4.65
CA ALA A 176 24.73 17.48 -5.56
C ALA A 176 23.71 17.64 -6.71
N ASP A 177 22.67 18.44 -6.49
CA ASP A 177 21.67 18.77 -7.50
C ASP A 177 21.28 20.27 -7.44
N PRO A 178 22.14 21.17 -7.96
CA PRO A 178 21.95 22.61 -7.84
C PRO A 178 20.69 23.16 -8.52
N LEU A 179 20.09 22.40 -9.43
CA LEU A 179 18.86 22.77 -10.16
C LEU A 179 17.59 22.19 -9.53
N SER A 180 17.70 21.44 -8.42
CA SER A 180 16.55 20.88 -7.71
C SER A 180 15.82 21.93 -6.86
N ALA A 181 14.58 22.25 -7.25
CA ALA A 181 13.67 23.08 -6.46
C ALA A 181 13.37 22.46 -5.08
N GLY A 182 13.19 21.14 -5.04
CA GLY A 182 12.89 20.41 -3.80
C GLY A 182 14.02 20.47 -2.78
N ALA A 183 15.26 20.21 -3.20
CA ALA A 183 16.44 20.30 -2.33
C ALA A 183 16.69 21.74 -1.85
N THR A 184 16.49 22.72 -2.73
CA THR A 184 16.62 24.15 -2.42
C THR A 184 15.60 24.58 -1.37
N LYS A 185 14.32 24.24 -1.55
CA LYS A 185 13.25 24.54 -0.59
C LYS A 185 13.56 23.96 0.80
N LYS A 186 14.00 22.70 0.86
CA LYS A 186 14.31 22.02 2.11
C LYS A 186 15.53 22.63 2.81
N LEU A 187 16.57 22.99 2.07
CA LEU A 187 17.72 23.72 2.62
C LEU A 187 17.32 25.10 3.17
N MET A 188 16.48 25.85 2.45
CA MET A 188 15.97 27.14 2.91
C MET A 188 15.20 27.01 4.23
N LEU A 189 14.36 25.99 4.35
CA LEU A 189 13.62 25.70 5.58
C LEU A 189 14.55 25.30 6.74
N ALA A 190 15.55 24.46 6.46
CA ALA A 190 16.54 24.06 7.47
C ALA A 190 17.39 25.24 7.96
N LEU A 191 17.82 26.12 7.05
CA LEU A 191 18.54 27.35 7.38
C LEU A 191 17.69 28.30 8.23
N ALA A 192 16.41 28.45 7.87
CA ALA A 192 15.47 29.25 8.65
C ALA A 192 15.23 28.68 10.05
N ALA A 193 15.14 27.35 10.19
CA ALA A 193 15.01 26.66 11.48
C ALA A 193 16.27 26.76 12.34
N ALA A 194 17.46 26.81 11.72
CA ALA A 194 18.73 27.09 12.39
C ALA A 194 18.92 28.57 12.77
N GLY A 195 17.94 29.45 12.46
CA GLY A 195 17.99 30.89 12.74
C GLY A 195 18.68 31.73 11.66
N ASP A 196 19.18 31.12 10.58
CA ASP A 196 19.89 31.79 9.50
C ASP A 196 18.98 32.06 8.29
N ARG A 197 18.00 32.95 8.50
CA ARG A 197 17.05 33.36 7.45
C ARG A 197 17.73 34.13 6.32
N ALA A 198 18.81 34.84 6.61
CA ALA A 198 19.55 35.61 5.61
C ALA A 198 20.19 34.68 4.57
N SER A 199 20.87 33.62 5.01
CA SER A 199 21.43 32.62 4.10
C SER A 199 20.35 31.87 3.31
N ALA A 200 19.18 31.60 3.90
CA ALA A 200 18.07 30.97 3.18
C ALA A 200 17.59 31.82 1.98
N VAL A 201 17.40 33.14 2.19
CA VAL A 201 17.00 34.07 1.13
C VAL A 201 18.11 34.24 0.09
N GLN A 202 19.37 34.29 0.52
CA GLN A 202 20.51 34.37 -0.40
C GLN A 202 20.61 33.13 -1.28
N TYR A 203 20.42 31.93 -0.72
CA TYR A 203 20.48 30.69 -1.48
C TYR A 203 19.35 30.58 -2.52
N ALA A 204 18.16 31.07 -2.20
CA ALA A 204 17.05 31.18 -3.16
C ALA A 204 17.43 32.03 -4.37
N ARG A 205 18.09 33.18 -4.18
CA ARG A 205 18.52 34.04 -5.30
C ARG A 205 19.57 33.35 -6.18
N VAL A 206 20.51 32.63 -5.58
CA VAL A 206 21.54 31.87 -6.30
C VAL A 206 20.88 30.78 -7.15
N TYR A 207 19.94 30.03 -6.58
CA TYR A 207 19.15 29.03 -7.30
C TYR A 207 18.39 29.63 -8.49
N GLN A 208 17.65 30.71 -8.25
CA GLN A 208 16.83 31.36 -9.28
C GLN A 208 17.68 31.88 -10.46
N GLU A 209 18.88 32.38 -10.18
CA GLU A 209 19.81 32.80 -11.23
C GLU A 209 20.37 31.60 -12.00
N LEU A 210 20.71 30.52 -11.30
CA LEU A 210 21.22 29.31 -11.94
C LEU A 210 20.16 28.67 -12.86
N VAL A 211 18.90 28.59 -12.43
CA VAL A 211 17.79 28.08 -13.25
C VAL A 211 17.60 28.93 -14.52
N ARG A 212 17.68 30.26 -14.38
CA ARG A 212 17.53 31.17 -15.52
C ARG A 212 18.68 31.04 -16.52
N GLN A 213 19.91 30.84 -16.03
CA GLN A 213 21.11 30.73 -16.88
C GLN A 213 21.25 29.35 -17.54
N GLU A 214 21.01 28.27 -16.80
CA GLU A 214 21.29 26.90 -17.27
C GLU A 214 20.08 26.24 -17.95
N LEU A 215 18.86 26.60 -17.56
CA LEU A 215 17.63 25.99 -18.10
C LEU A 215 16.81 26.95 -18.98
N GLU A 216 17.17 28.24 -19.03
CA GLU A 216 16.40 29.30 -19.71
C GLU A 216 14.91 29.34 -19.31
N MET A 217 14.61 28.91 -18.08
CA MET A 217 13.25 28.87 -17.53
C MET A 217 13.03 29.96 -16.48
N GLU A 218 11.75 30.30 -16.27
CA GLU A 218 11.36 31.12 -15.11
C GLU A 218 11.50 30.31 -13.80
N PRO A 219 12.02 30.89 -12.71
CA PRO A 219 12.22 30.17 -11.46
C PRO A 219 10.91 29.79 -10.76
N ASP A 220 10.94 28.69 -10.00
CA ASP A 220 9.76 28.17 -9.31
C ASP A 220 9.12 29.20 -8.36
N ALA A 221 7.81 29.42 -8.54
CA ALA A 221 7.02 30.33 -7.73
C ALA A 221 7.08 29.99 -6.23
N GLU A 222 7.13 28.71 -5.87
CA GLU A 222 7.21 28.27 -4.49
C GLU A 222 8.50 28.73 -3.77
N ILE A 223 9.63 28.77 -4.49
CA ILE A 223 10.91 29.24 -3.94
C ILE A 223 10.87 30.76 -3.75
N ALA A 224 10.28 31.48 -4.70
CA ALA A 224 10.07 32.92 -4.60
C ALA A 224 9.16 33.29 -3.42
N ASP A 225 8.06 32.57 -3.24
CA ASP A 225 7.11 32.77 -2.14
C ASP A 225 7.75 32.48 -0.78
N LEU A 226 8.53 31.40 -0.67
CA LEU A 226 9.23 31.07 0.56
C LEU A 226 10.31 32.12 0.88
N ALA A 227 11.08 32.58 -0.11
CA ALA A 227 12.05 33.66 0.07
C ALA A 227 11.38 34.96 0.52
N ALA A 228 10.22 35.30 -0.06
CA ALA A 228 9.43 36.46 0.34
C ALA A 228 8.91 36.33 1.78
N ALA A 229 8.44 35.14 2.18
CA ALA A 229 7.99 34.86 3.55
C ALA A 229 9.14 34.98 4.56
N LEU A 230 10.32 34.44 4.25
CA LEU A 230 11.51 34.48 5.12
C LEU A 230 12.16 35.88 5.20
N SER A 231 11.92 36.73 4.21
CA SER A 231 12.39 38.14 4.19
C SER A 231 11.54 39.07 5.04
N ARG A 232 10.33 38.65 5.48
CA ARG A 232 9.50 39.46 6.37
C ARG A 232 10.10 39.45 7.78
N PRO A 233 10.25 40.61 8.44
CA PRO A 233 10.68 40.64 9.83
C PRO A 233 9.70 39.82 10.67
N ALA A 234 10.21 38.97 11.57
CA ALA A 234 9.36 38.36 12.58
C ALA A 234 8.71 39.52 13.35
N ILE A 235 7.39 39.64 13.27
CA ILE A 235 6.66 40.41 14.25
C ILE A 235 6.89 39.66 15.55
N THR A 236 7.83 40.17 16.36
CA THR A 236 7.89 39.85 17.78
C THR A 236 6.55 40.30 18.33
N ALA A 237 5.61 39.37 18.48
CA ALA A 237 4.51 39.57 19.39
C ALA A 237 5.14 39.63 20.78
N THR A 238 5.59 40.82 21.17
CA THR A 238 5.69 41.19 22.57
C THR A 238 4.27 41.06 23.11
N VAL A 239 3.98 39.90 23.68
CA VAL A 239 2.94 39.79 24.71
C VAL A 239 3.45 40.69 25.82
N ASP A 240 2.86 41.88 25.89
CA ASP A 240 3.03 42.82 26.98
C ASP A 240 2.41 42.17 28.22
N LEU A 241 3.20 41.37 28.92
CA LEU A 241 2.91 40.91 30.28
C LEU A 241 3.08 42.11 31.20
N ALA A 242 2.06 42.97 31.23
CA ALA A 242 1.87 43.93 32.29
C ALA A 242 1.59 43.17 33.60
N VAL A 243 2.68 42.86 34.31
CA VAL A 243 2.69 42.45 35.71
C VAL A 243 2.09 43.60 36.54
N SER A 244 0.83 43.43 36.96
CA SER A 244 0.26 44.14 38.10
C SER A 244 0.40 43.24 39.33
N PRO A 245 1.22 43.57 40.34
CA PRO A 245 1.31 42.78 41.55
C PRO A 245 0.38 43.38 42.60
N ARG A 246 -0.76 42.74 42.90
CA ARG A 246 -1.46 42.90 44.19
C ARG A 246 -2.20 41.63 44.59
N THR A 247 -1.49 40.78 45.30
CA THR A 247 -2.07 39.88 46.31
C THR A 247 -2.55 40.72 47.48
N PRO A 248 -3.75 40.51 48.04
CA PRO A 248 -4.02 40.88 49.41
C PRO A 248 -3.78 39.68 50.30
N SER A 249 -2.71 39.76 51.08
CA SER A 249 -2.50 39.00 52.31
C SER A 249 -3.59 39.44 53.31
N VAL A 250 -4.46 38.53 53.72
CA VAL A 250 -5.39 38.76 54.83
C VAL A 250 -4.78 38.13 56.08
N THR A 251 -4.19 38.97 56.92
CA THR A 251 -3.94 38.71 58.34
C THR A 251 -5.08 39.36 59.15
N PRO A 252 -5.49 38.77 60.28
CA PRO A 252 -6.66 39.22 61.01
C PRO A 252 -6.33 40.49 61.80
N SER A 253 -7.13 41.54 61.62
CA SER A 253 -7.14 42.70 62.49
C SER A 253 -8.39 42.62 63.36
N VAL A 254 -8.17 42.46 64.66
CA VAL A 254 -9.16 42.64 65.71
C VAL A 254 -9.52 44.12 65.74
N ALA A 255 -10.77 44.43 65.41
CA ALA A 255 -11.41 45.69 65.75
C ALA A 255 -12.81 45.36 66.27
N GLU A 256 -12.99 45.62 67.56
CA GLU A 256 -14.28 45.58 68.26
C GLU A 256 -15.27 46.48 67.51
N SER A 257 -16.37 45.89 67.04
CA SER A 257 -17.57 46.65 66.71
C SER A 257 -18.69 46.14 67.62
N THR A 258 -19.15 47.05 68.47
CA THR A 258 -20.31 46.90 69.33
C THR A 258 -21.56 46.75 68.45
N LEU A 259 -22.11 45.54 68.41
CA LEU A 259 -23.41 45.27 67.81
C LEU A 259 -24.52 45.52 68.85
N GLU A 260 -25.32 46.55 68.63
CA GLU A 260 -26.63 46.69 69.24
C GLU A 260 -27.52 45.53 68.81
N VAL A 261 -27.97 44.74 69.79
CA VAL A 261 -28.92 43.64 69.61
C VAL A 261 -30.31 44.24 69.44
N LYS A 262 -30.87 44.16 68.23
CA LYS A 262 -32.30 44.36 67.98
C LYS A 262 -32.99 43.00 67.93
N GLU A 263 -33.83 42.73 68.92
CA GLU A 263 -34.58 41.49 69.06
C GLU A 263 -35.40 41.17 67.80
N ARG A 264 -35.17 39.98 67.23
CA ARG A 264 -35.92 39.47 66.08
C ARG A 264 -37.25 38.87 66.53
N SER A 265 -38.32 39.31 65.88
CA SER A 265 -39.70 38.92 66.13
C SER A 265 -40.01 37.48 65.66
N PRO A 266 -41.00 36.80 66.27
CA PRO A 266 -41.34 35.39 66.03
C PRO A 266 -41.85 35.03 64.61
N ARG A 267 -41.97 36.00 63.68
CA ARG A 267 -42.33 35.75 62.27
C ARG A 267 -41.17 35.23 61.41
N ASP A 268 -39.91 35.54 61.74
CA ASP A 268 -38.74 35.16 60.93
C ASP A 268 -38.39 33.66 61.02
N ARG A 269 -38.75 33.01 62.13
CA ARG A 269 -38.54 31.57 62.31
C ARG A 269 -39.41 30.72 61.38
N ARG A 270 -40.64 31.15 61.10
CA ARG A 270 -41.56 30.40 60.20
C ARG A 270 -41.10 30.44 58.74
N LEU A 271 -40.54 31.56 58.30
CA LEU A 271 -39.96 31.69 56.96
C LEU A 271 -38.71 30.81 56.81
N LEU A 272 -37.86 30.76 57.84
CA LEU A 272 -36.68 29.90 57.86
C LEU A 272 -37.05 28.41 57.79
N TYR A 273 -38.05 27.96 58.56
CA TYR A 273 -38.51 26.57 58.48
C TYR A 273 -39.13 26.22 57.11
N ALA A 274 -39.88 27.14 56.50
CA ALA A 274 -40.44 26.93 55.16
C ALA A 274 -39.34 26.78 54.08
N VAL A 275 -38.28 27.59 54.15
CA VAL A 275 -37.14 27.49 53.23
C VAL A 275 -36.36 26.19 53.43
N ILE A 276 -36.16 25.76 54.68
CA ILE A 276 -35.47 24.49 54.98
C ILE A 276 -36.29 23.29 54.47
N VAL A 277 -37.62 23.29 54.67
CA VAL A 277 -38.49 22.21 54.16
C VAL A 277 -38.49 22.19 52.64
N LEU A 278 -38.55 23.35 51.99
CA LEU A 278 -38.48 23.43 50.53
C LEU A 278 -37.12 22.94 50.00
N ALA A 279 -36.02 23.31 50.67
CA ALA A 279 -34.68 22.83 50.32
C ALA A 279 -34.55 21.31 50.54
N MET A 280 -35.15 20.75 51.60
CA MET A 280 -35.19 19.30 51.83
C MET A 280 -36.06 18.57 50.81
N LEU A 281 -37.17 19.15 50.37
CA LEU A 281 -38.03 18.58 49.33
C LEU A 281 -37.37 18.64 47.94
N ILE A 282 -36.66 19.73 47.61
CA ILE A 282 -35.89 19.84 46.37
C ILE A 282 -34.71 18.88 46.40
N SER A 283 -33.97 18.82 47.50
CA SER A 283 -32.88 17.86 47.70
C SER A 283 -33.38 16.42 47.64
N GLY A 284 -34.50 16.13 48.31
CA GLY A 284 -35.14 14.83 48.32
C GLY A 284 -35.68 14.43 46.94
N GLY A 285 -36.26 15.37 46.20
CA GLY A 285 -36.70 15.17 44.82
C GLY A 285 -35.55 15.00 43.84
N ALA A 286 -34.44 15.73 44.02
CA ALA A 286 -33.22 15.57 43.25
C ALA A 286 -32.55 14.22 43.54
N ILE A 287 -32.42 13.84 44.81
CA ILE A 287 -31.89 12.55 45.25
C ILE A 287 -32.79 11.41 44.76
N TRP A 288 -34.11 11.53 44.85
CA TRP A 288 -35.06 10.57 44.28
C TRP A 288 -34.89 10.47 42.76
N GLY A 289 -34.81 11.61 42.07
CA GLY A 289 -34.60 11.66 40.62
C GLY A 289 -33.29 11.00 40.19
N TRP A 290 -32.23 11.13 40.98
CA TRP A 290 -30.91 10.52 40.75
C TRP A 290 -30.86 9.03 41.12
N LEU A 291 -31.64 8.62 42.13
CA LEU A 291 -31.75 7.22 42.57
C LEU A 291 -32.80 6.42 41.79
N ARG A 292 -33.63 7.06 40.96
CA ARG A 292 -34.52 6.33 40.05
C ARG A 292 -33.65 5.58 39.04
N PRO A 293 -33.76 4.24 38.95
CA PRO A 293 -33.07 3.51 37.90
C PRO A 293 -33.56 4.03 36.56
N VAL A 294 -32.63 4.57 35.76
CA VAL A 294 -32.91 4.92 34.37
C VAL A 294 -33.40 3.63 33.69
N PRO A 295 -34.57 3.64 33.04
CA PRO A 295 -35.07 2.46 32.34
C PRO A 295 -33.99 1.93 31.40
N ALA A 296 -33.70 0.62 31.48
CA ALA A 296 -32.75 -0.01 30.57
C ALA A 296 -33.16 0.32 29.13
N LYS A 297 -32.22 0.82 28.33
CA LYS A 297 -32.50 1.14 26.93
C LYS A 297 -32.86 -0.16 26.20
N GLN A 298 -33.87 -0.11 25.36
CA GLN A 298 -34.23 -1.28 24.56
C GLN A 298 -33.12 -1.56 23.54
N VAL A 299 -32.72 -2.84 23.43
CA VAL A 299 -31.83 -3.31 22.38
C VAL A 299 -32.62 -3.35 21.08
N VAL A 300 -32.19 -2.58 20.09
CA VAL A 300 -32.85 -2.51 18.78
C VAL A 300 -31.94 -3.14 17.74
N ARG A 301 -32.45 -4.11 16.98
CA ARG A 301 -31.75 -4.74 15.87
C ARG A 301 -32.44 -4.39 14.56
N SER A 302 -31.68 -3.91 13.61
CA SER A 302 -32.19 -3.51 12.30
C SER A 302 -31.24 -3.96 11.19
N MET A 303 -31.80 -4.26 10.03
CA MET A 303 -31.04 -4.50 8.81
C MET A 303 -30.91 -3.18 8.06
N LEU A 304 -29.67 -2.78 7.76
CA LEU A 304 -29.39 -1.57 7.00
C LEU A 304 -29.50 -1.88 5.51
N ALA A 305 -30.48 -1.27 4.85
CA ALA A 305 -30.52 -1.23 3.40
C ALA A 305 -29.41 -0.28 2.89
N ILE A 306 -28.61 -0.78 1.96
CA ILE A 306 -27.59 -0.01 1.25
C ILE A 306 -27.98 -0.02 -0.23
N ASP A 307 -28.05 1.15 -0.84
CA ASP A 307 -28.31 1.27 -2.28
C ASP A 307 -27.19 0.57 -3.07
N SER A 308 -27.53 0.04 -4.24
CA SER A 308 -26.57 -0.50 -5.21
C SER A 308 -25.39 0.43 -5.52
N THR A 309 -25.61 1.75 -5.54
CA THR A 309 -24.56 2.75 -5.80
C THR A 309 -23.65 3.00 -4.60
N GLU A 310 -24.09 2.60 -3.41
CA GLU A 310 -23.35 2.73 -2.14
C GLU A 310 -23.00 1.35 -1.58
N ALA A 311 -23.25 0.27 -2.33
CA ALA A 311 -23.08 -1.09 -1.86
C ALA A 311 -21.64 -1.32 -1.38
N MET A 312 -21.49 -2.07 -0.29
CA MET A 312 -20.16 -2.47 0.17
C MET A 312 -19.44 -3.23 -0.94
N ALA A 313 -18.14 -2.97 -1.11
CA ALA A 313 -17.35 -3.56 -2.18
C ALA A 313 -17.38 -5.10 -2.09
N PRO A 314 -17.81 -5.85 -3.13
CA PRO A 314 -18.30 -7.23 -3.01
C PRO A 314 -17.34 -8.24 -2.36
N SER A 315 -16.02 -8.00 -2.39
CA SER A 315 -15.07 -8.60 -1.47
C SER A 315 -13.71 -7.92 -1.58
N THR A 316 -12.99 -7.82 -0.47
CA THR A 316 -11.54 -7.62 -0.47
C THR A 316 -10.91 -8.84 0.21
N ALA A 317 -10.04 -9.55 -0.52
CA ALA A 317 -9.51 -10.82 -0.02
C ALA A 317 -8.65 -10.67 1.24
N TRP A 318 -8.07 -9.49 1.49
CA TRP A 318 -7.06 -9.25 2.54
C TRP A 318 -7.30 -8.00 3.41
N SER A 319 -8.49 -7.38 3.37
CA SER A 319 -8.72 -6.13 4.12
C SER A 319 -10.09 -6.07 4.80
N GLY A 320 -10.18 -5.23 5.85
CA GLY A 320 -11.44 -4.92 6.50
C GLY A 320 -12.21 -3.88 5.69
N ARG A 321 -13.54 -3.95 5.66
CA ARG A 321 -14.35 -3.00 4.88
C ARG A 321 -15.18 -2.05 5.73
N LEU A 322 -15.15 -2.16 7.06
CA LEU A 322 -16.09 -1.49 7.95
C LEU A 322 -15.43 -0.98 9.23
N ALA A 323 -15.81 0.24 9.63
CA ALA A 323 -15.53 0.81 10.94
C ALA A 323 -16.71 1.70 11.40
N ILE A 324 -16.79 1.93 12.70
CA ILE A 324 -17.77 2.83 13.33
C ILE A 324 -17.04 3.85 14.20
N SER A 325 -17.54 5.09 14.23
CA SER A 325 -16.97 6.13 15.08
C SER A 325 -17.13 5.78 16.57
N PRO A 326 -16.23 6.25 17.46
CA PRO A 326 -16.29 5.93 18.87
C PRO A 326 -17.63 6.25 19.54
N ASP A 327 -18.28 7.35 19.11
CA ASP A 327 -19.60 7.77 19.59
C ASP A 327 -20.79 6.99 18.96
N GLY A 328 -20.54 6.19 17.91
CA GLY A 328 -21.55 5.45 17.16
C GLY A 328 -22.39 6.31 16.20
N SER A 329 -22.01 7.57 15.96
CA SER A 329 -22.78 8.49 15.11
C SER A 329 -22.49 8.34 13.62
N ARG A 330 -21.37 7.71 13.24
CA ARG A 330 -20.93 7.56 11.85
C ARG A 330 -20.40 6.17 11.59
N MET A 331 -20.66 5.67 10.40
CA MET A 331 -20.10 4.44 9.86
C MET A 331 -19.20 4.79 8.67
N ALA A 332 -18.01 4.22 8.65
CA ALA A 332 -17.08 4.29 7.54
C ALA A 332 -16.97 2.92 6.90
N TYR A 333 -17.12 2.82 5.59
CA TYR A 333 -17.00 1.54 4.91
C TYR A 333 -16.50 1.67 3.48
N ILE A 334 -15.92 0.58 2.96
CA ILE A 334 -15.43 0.52 1.58
C ILE A 334 -16.56 0.06 0.68
N GLY A 335 -16.91 0.89 -0.31
CA GLY A 335 -18.02 0.60 -1.18
C GLY A 335 -18.18 1.56 -2.34
N GLY A 336 -19.33 1.44 -2.98
CA GLY A 336 -19.69 2.17 -4.17
C GLY A 336 -18.89 1.72 -5.41
N PRO A 337 -19.15 2.37 -6.55
CA PRO A 337 -18.64 1.95 -7.85
C PRO A 337 -17.11 1.98 -7.99
N ARG A 338 -16.44 2.73 -7.11
CA ARG A 338 -14.99 2.97 -7.14
C ARG A 338 -14.22 2.22 -6.05
N SER A 339 -14.89 1.37 -5.26
CA SER A 339 -14.31 0.74 -4.07
C SER A 339 -13.57 1.76 -3.21
N GLN A 340 -14.29 2.82 -2.83
CA GLN A 340 -13.74 3.99 -2.12
C GLN A 340 -14.24 4.05 -0.69
N LEU A 341 -13.70 4.97 0.10
CA LEU A 341 -14.21 5.24 1.44
C LEU A 341 -15.55 6.00 1.37
N LEU A 342 -16.59 5.39 1.92
CA LEU A 342 -17.91 5.95 2.11
C LEU A 342 -18.16 6.24 3.60
N ILE A 343 -18.69 7.42 3.91
CA ILE A 343 -19.08 7.81 5.27
C ILE A 343 -20.59 8.00 5.32
N ARG A 344 -21.26 7.25 6.20
CA ARG A 344 -22.69 7.40 6.47
C ARG A 344 -22.90 7.89 7.90
N ALA A 345 -23.44 9.09 8.06
CA ALA A 345 -23.91 9.54 9.37
C ALA A 345 -25.23 8.84 9.73
N ARG A 346 -25.43 8.57 11.02
CA ARG A 346 -26.64 7.87 11.52
C ARG A 346 -27.93 8.62 11.23
N ASN A 347 -27.87 9.94 11.07
CA ASN A 347 -29.00 10.78 10.69
C ASN A 347 -29.14 10.98 9.17
N GLN A 348 -28.40 10.22 8.35
CA GLN A 348 -28.44 10.28 6.89
C GLN A 348 -28.85 8.94 6.29
N LEU A 349 -29.69 9.01 5.24
CA LEU A 349 -30.09 7.84 4.47
C LEU A 349 -28.99 7.34 3.54
N HIS A 350 -28.21 8.27 2.98
CA HIS A 350 -27.18 8.02 1.98
C HIS A 350 -25.79 8.28 2.55
N ALA A 351 -24.83 7.47 2.12
CA ALA A 351 -23.42 7.68 2.40
C ALA A 351 -22.80 8.71 1.45
N ILE A 352 -21.78 9.40 1.92
CA ILE A 352 -21.01 10.37 1.14
C ILE A 352 -19.63 9.76 0.87
N GLY A 353 -19.22 9.73 -0.40
CA GLY A 353 -17.88 9.30 -0.77
C GLY A 353 -16.83 10.35 -0.44
N VAL A 354 -15.70 9.90 0.09
CA VAL A 354 -14.53 10.76 0.38
C VAL A 354 -13.66 10.81 -0.88
N PRO A 355 -13.49 11.98 -1.52
CA PRO A 355 -12.66 12.09 -2.73
C PRO A 355 -11.19 11.72 -2.46
N GLY A 356 -10.52 11.09 -3.44
CA GLY A 356 -9.11 10.70 -3.32
C GLY A 356 -8.87 9.44 -2.48
N THR A 357 -9.94 8.68 -2.19
CA THR A 357 -9.89 7.42 -1.41
C THR A 357 -10.25 6.20 -2.26
N GLU A 358 -10.20 6.32 -3.58
CA GLU A 358 -10.40 5.21 -4.50
C GLU A 358 -9.33 4.13 -4.27
N GLY A 359 -9.77 2.89 -4.09
CA GLY A 359 -8.91 1.78 -3.71
C GLY A 359 -8.51 1.74 -2.23
N ALA A 360 -9.10 2.59 -1.38
CA ALA A 360 -8.91 2.54 0.06
C ALA A 360 -9.41 1.21 0.65
N THR A 361 -8.75 0.79 1.73
CA THR A 361 -9.03 -0.44 2.46
C THR A 361 -8.88 -0.21 3.95
N SER A 362 -9.43 -1.12 4.76
CA SER A 362 -9.21 -1.17 6.21
C SER A 362 -9.44 0.18 6.90
N PRO A 363 -10.65 0.77 6.83
CA PRO A 363 -10.94 2.05 7.46
C PRO A 363 -10.91 1.92 9.00
N PHE A 364 -10.52 2.99 9.68
CA PHE A 364 -10.53 3.11 11.15
C PHE A 364 -10.74 4.57 11.58
N PHE A 365 -11.31 4.81 12.76
CA PHE A 365 -11.53 6.18 13.25
C PHE A 365 -10.42 6.63 14.19
N SER A 366 -10.17 7.94 14.23
CA SER A 366 -9.41 8.55 15.32
C SER A 366 -10.15 8.38 16.66
N PRO A 367 -9.43 8.35 17.80
CA PRO A 367 -10.05 8.22 19.13
C PRO A 367 -11.10 9.29 19.45
N ASP A 368 -10.95 10.49 18.87
CA ASP A 368 -11.89 11.61 19.01
C ASP A 368 -13.05 11.58 17.99
N GLY A 369 -13.04 10.64 17.03
CA GLY A 369 -14.03 10.49 15.98
C GLY A 369 -14.05 11.61 14.93
N ARG A 370 -13.05 12.50 14.89
CA ARG A 370 -13.00 13.64 13.94
C ARG A 370 -12.35 13.30 12.60
N GLN A 371 -11.55 12.24 12.55
CA GLN A 371 -10.82 11.81 11.37
C GLN A 371 -11.05 10.32 11.12
N VAL A 372 -10.88 9.93 9.85
CA VAL A 372 -10.92 8.54 9.42
C VAL A 372 -9.58 8.19 8.77
N GLY A 373 -8.90 7.19 9.31
CA GLY A 373 -7.75 6.58 8.69
C GLY A 373 -8.13 5.44 7.76
N PHE A 374 -7.29 5.17 6.79
CA PHE A 374 -7.43 4.08 5.84
C PHE A 374 -6.07 3.68 5.27
N LEU A 375 -6.00 2.49 4.68
CA LEU A 375 -4.83 1.98 3.98
C LEU A 375 -5.07 2.05 2.48
N ARG A 376 -4.09 2.55 1.73
CA ARG A 376 -4.10 2.62 0.26
C ARG A 376 -2.68 2.43 -0.23
N ASP A 377 -2.45 1.62 -1.25
CA ASP A 377 -1.10 1.35 -1.78
C ASP A 377 -0.08 1.00 -0.67
N TYR A 378 -0.52 0.19 0.31
CA TYR A 378 0.27 -0.23 1.48
C TYR A 378 0.77 0.94 2.36
N ILE A 379 0.21 2.13 2.23
CA ILE A 379 0.55 3.28 3.10
C ILE A 379 -0.64 3.68 3.96
N VAL A 380 -0.33 4.30 5.10
CA VAL A 380 -1.32 4.83 6.04
C VAL A 380 -1.67 6.27 5.64
N GLN A 381 -2.95 6.52 5.43
CA GLN A 381 -3.49 7.85 5.16
C GLN A 381 -4.63 8.18 6.11
N ILE A 382 -4.87 9.47 6.35
CA ILE A 382 -5.97 9.98 7.16
C ILE A 382 -6.74 11.04 6.40
N ALA A 383 -8.07 11.02 6.48
CA ALA A 383 -8.94 12.02 5.91
C ALA A 383 -9.73 12.76 7.01
N PRO A 384 -9.79 14.10 6.96
CA PRO A 384 -10.66 14.87 7.84
C PRO A 384 -12.13 14.69 7.46
N LEU A 385 -12.99 14.39 8.44
CA LEU A 385 -14.44 14.25 8.19
C LEU A 385 -15.14 15.60 7.92
N GLY A 386 -14.47 16.71 8.20
CA GLY A 386 -14.94 18.07 7.90
C GLY A 386 -14.71 18.50 6.44
N GLY A 387 -14.11 17.65 5.61
CA GLY A 387 -13.71 17.97 4.23
C GLY A 387 -12.23 18.36 4.12
N GLY A 388 -11.68 18.23 2.91
CA GLY A 388 -10.26 18.38 2.60
C GLY A 388 -9.65 17.10 2.01
N PRO A 389 -8.48 17.19 1.34
CA PRO A 389 -7.81 16.02 0.78
C PRO A 389 -7.25 15.12 1.89
N PRO A 390 -7.13 13.80 1.65
CA PRO A 390 -6.41 12.92 2.56
C PRO A 390 -4.94 13.32 2.73
N ILE A 391 -4.42 13.11 3.92
CA ILE A 391 -3.03 13.36 4.30
C ILE A 391 -2.32 12.01 4.40
N THR A 392 -1.15 11.90 3.78
CA THR A 392 -0.30 10.73 3.94
C THR A 392 0.44 10.79 5.27
N VAL A 393 0.11 9.85 6.16
CA VAL A 393 0.78 9.71 7.47
C VAL A 393 2.16 9.09 7.28
N SER A 394 2.25 8.04 6.45
CA SER A 394 3.54 7.41 6.15
C SER A 394 3.73 7.22 4.66
N ASN A 395 4.91 7.55 4.16
CA ASN A 395 5.33 7.20 2.79
C ASN A 395 6.12 5.88 2.77
N SER A 396 6.19 5.15 3.88
CA SER A 396 6.80 3.82 3.95
C SER A 396 5.72 2.77 3.98
N LEU A 397 6.01 1.62 3.37
CA LEU A 397 5.03 0.55 3.30
C LEU A 397 4.74 -0.07 4.66
N THR A 398 3.48 -0.44 4.81
CA THR A 398 2.86 -1.22 5.86
C THR A 398 2.08 -2.35 5.21
N GLY A 399 1.36 -3.16 5.98
CA GLY A 399 0.44 -4.14 5.43
C GLY A 399 -0.90 -3.55 5.01
N VAL A 400 -1.88 -4.43 4.79
CA VAL A 400 -3.25 -4.11 4.36
C VAL A 400 -4.33 -4.69 5.29
N SER A 401 -3.92 -5.54 6.23
CA SER A 401 -4.76 -6.40 7.06
C SER A 401 -5.19 -5.71 8.36
N GLY A 402 -5.73 -4.50 8.22
CA GLY A 402 -6.33 -3.73 9.32
C GLY A 402 -5.38 -2.73 9.97
N ALA A 403 -5.96 -1.70 10.58
CA ALA A 403 -5.25 -0.74 11.39
C ALA A 403 -6.16 -0.23 12.53
N SER A 404 -5.55 0.24 13.62
CA SER A 404 -6.26 0.81 14.77
C SER A 404 -5.50 1.99 15.37
N TRP A 405 -6.22 3.07 15.67
CA TRP A 405 -5.64 4.31 16.15
C TRP A 405 -5.77 4.40 17.67
N GLY A 406 -4.63 4.38 18.36
CA GLY A 406 -4.54 4.46 19.80
C GLY A 406 -4.69 5.89 20.35
N PRO A 407 -5.07 6.03 21.63
CA PRO A 407 -5.13 7.32 22.32
C PRO A 407 -3.75 7.94 22.57
N ASP A 408 -2.68 7.19 22.35
CA ASP A 408 -1.28 7.62 22.40
C ASP A 408 -0.80 8.30 21.10
N ASN A 409 -1.72 8.58 20.18
CA ASN A 409 -1.48 9.17 18.87
C ASN A 409 -0.68 8.27 17.90
N PHE A 410 -0.62 6.96 18.16
CA PHE A 410 -0.07 5.97 17.22
C PHE A 410 -1.17 5.21 16.50
N ILE A 411 -0.90 4.89 15.23
CA ILE A 411 -1.68 3.98 14.40
C ILE A 411 -0.91 2.66 14.35
N TYR A 412 -1.55 1.59 14.81
CA TYR A 412 -1.04 0.23 14.78
C TYR A 412 -1.54 -0.46 13.53
N VAL A 413 -0.66 -1.13 12.79
CA VAL A 413 -0.93 -1.71 11.47
C VAL A 413 -0.10 -2.98 11.28
N ASP A 414 -0.52 -3.87 10.40
CA ASP A 414 0.27 -5.02 9.98
C ASP A 414 1.49 -4.61 9.11
N ALA A 415 2.36 -5.56 8.83
CA ALA A 415 3.53 -5.37 7.97
C ALA A 415 3.33 -6.09 6.62
N ILE A 416 3.89 -5.53 5.55
CA ILE A 416 3.95 -6.19 4.24
C ILE A 416 5.12 -7.20 4.17
N GLU A 417 6.19 -6.96 4.93
CA GLU A 417 7.42 -7.77 4.89
C GLU A 417 7.23 -9.04 5.72
N ASP A 418 7.45 -10.19 5.08
CA ASP A 418 7.46 -11.49 5.75
C ASP A 418 8.42 -11.49 6.94
N GLY A 419 7.99 -12.09 8.05
CA GLY A 419 8.81 -12.20 9.25
C GLY A 419 8.74 -10.98 10.18
N VAL A 420 8.00 -9.93 9.81
CA VAL A 420 7.77 -8.74 10.65
C VAL A 420 6.39 -8.86 11.31
N GLY A 421 6.31 -8.54 12.61
CA GLY A 421 5.02 -8.45 13.30
C GLY A 421 4.30 -7.13 13.00
N LEU A 422 3.41 -6.72 13.91
CA LEU A 422 2.78 -5.39 13.83
C LEU A 422 3.80 -4.26 13.85
N LEU A 423 3.46 -3.20 13.12
CA LEU A 423 4.12 -1.91 13.11
C LEU A 423 3.26 -0.89 13.88
N ARG A 424 3.90 0.22 14.28
CA ARG A 424 3.22 1.43 14.73
C ARG A 424 3.76 2.65 14.00
N VAL A 425 2.87 3.57 13.67
CA VAL A 425 3.16 4.82 12.94
C VAL A 425 2.60 5.97 13.76
N GLU A 426 3.39 7.01 14.03
CA GLU A 426 2.86 8.21 14.68
C GLU A 426 1.89 8.92 13.72
N ALA A 427 0.71 9.35 14.18
CA ALA A 427 -0.31 9.95 13.33
C ALA A 427 0.02 11.42 12.94
N LYS A 428 1.15 11.61 12.27
CA LYS A 428 1.62 12.88 11.73
C LYS A 428 2.13 12.69 10.29
N PRO A 429 2.12 13.74 9.44
CA PRO A 429 2.58 13.62 8.06
C PRO A 429 4.04 13.16 7.97
N GLY A 430 4.31 12.19 7.09
CA GLY A 430 5.67 11.69 6.83
C GLY A 430 6.29 10.83 7.94
N ALA A 431 5.52 10.39 8.93
CA ALA A 431 5.99 9.51 9.99
C ALA A 431 6.49 8.16 9.44
N LEU A 432 7.60 7.67 10.00
CA LEU A 432 8.15 6.36 9.65
C LEU A 432 7.54 5.25 10.52
N PRO A 433 7.15 4.11 9.94
CA PRO A 433 6.69 2.94 10.69
C PRO A 433 7.83 2.37 11.53
N LYS A 434 7.49 1.93 12.74
CA LYS A 434 8.41 1.29 13.67
C LYS A 434 7.87 -0.08 14.04
N PRO A 435 8.71 -1.13 14.10
CA PRO A 435 8.30 -2.42 14.64
C PRO A 435 7.68 -2.25 16.03
N PHE A 436 6.56 -2.92 16.26
CA PHE A 436 5.87 -2.95 17.54
C PHE A 436 5.95 -4.33 18.16
N THR A 437 5.53 -5.39 17.46
CA THR A 437 5.64 -6.77 17.93
C THR A 437 6.68 -7.55 17.13
N THR A 438 7.18 -8.65 17.70
CA THR A 438 8.08 -9.60 17.03
C THR A 438 7.40 -10.96 16.92
N LEU A 439 7.56 -11.65 15.79
CA LEU A 439 7.02 -13.01 15.61
C LEU A 439 7.83 -14.03 16.42
N ASP A 440 7.15 -14.94 17.12
CA ASP A 440 7.73 -16.15 17.70
C ASP A 440 7.76 -17.29 16.66
N THR A 441 8.74 -17.22 15.77
CA THR A 441 8.91 -18.22 14.70
C THR A 441 9.19 -19.62 15.23
N ALA A 442 9.75 -19.74 16.44
CA ALA A 442 9.97 -21.03 17.11
C ALA A 442 8.64 -21.71 17.49
N ARG A 443 7.61 -20.92 17.79
CA ARG A 443 6.23 -21.40 17.99
C ARG A 443 5.42 -21.50 16.70
N GLY A 444 6.04 -21.19 15.56
CA GLY A 444 5.42 -21.27 14.24
C GLY A 444 4.55 -20.05 13.89
N GLU A 445 4.72 -18.91 14.58
CA GLU A 445 4.10 -17.65 14.18
C GLU A 445 4.67 -17.20 12.82
N ILE A 446 3.77 -16.79 11.92
CA ILE A 446 4.14 -16.35 10.57
C ILE A 446 3.60 -14.96 10.23
N ASP A 447 2.62 -14.44 10.98
CA ASP A 447 1.99 -13.15 10.69
C ASP A 447 1.18 -12.64 11.89
N HIS A 448 1.15 -11.32 12.08
CA HIS A 448 0.32 -10.59 13.05
C HIS A 448 -0.55 -9.57 12.31
N ALA A 449 -1.87 -9.69 12.44
CA ALA A 449 -2.84 -8.88 11.68
C ALA A 449 -4.04 -8.43 12.53
N TRP A 450 -4.86 -7.53 11.99
CA TRP A 450 -6.11 -7.05 12.59
C TRP A 450 -5.95 -6.41 13.98
N PRO A 451 -5.07 -5.41 14.15
CA PRO A 451 -4.86 -4.77 15.44
C PRO A 451 -6.12 -4.03 15.91
N ASP A 452 -6.33 -4.01 17.23
CA ASP A 452 -7.36 -3.25 17.94
C ASP A 452 -6.78 -2.73 19.27
N VAL A 453 -6.58 -1.42 19.38
CA VAL A 453 -5.99 -0.81 20.58
C VAL A 453 -7.02 -0.78 21.70
N LEU A 454 -6.61 -1.25 22.89
CA LEU A 454 -7.47 -1.25 24.08
C LEU A 454 -7.81 0.20 24.49
N SER A 455 -9.02 0.41 25.00
CA SER A 455 -9.52 1.74 25.36
C SER A 455 -8.68 2.47 26.42
N ASN A 456 -7.96 1.72 27.27
CA ASN A 456 -7.05 2.28 28.26
C ASN A 456 -5.66 2.64 27.71
N GLY A 457 -5.38 2.39 26.42
CA GLY A 457 -4.10 2.65 25.77
C GLY A 457 -2.93 1.78 26.26
N LYS A 458 -3.20 0.69 26.99
CA LYS A 458 -2.13 -0.16 27.60
C LYS A 458 -1.78 -1.39 26.78
N GLY A 459 -2.57 -1.73 25.77
CA GLY A 459 -2.30 -2.91 24.95
C GLY A 459 -3.03 -2.90 23.62
N VAL A 460 -2.64 -3.84 22.76
CA VAL A 460 -3.19 -4.02 21.43
C VAL A 460 -3.59 -5.48 21.27
N LEU A 461 -4.85 -5.72 20.93
CA LEU A 461 -5.37 -7.02 20.51
C LEU A 461 -5.05 -7.23 19.05
N PHE A 462 -4.76 -8.46 18.64
CA PHE A 462 -4.52 -8.78 17.24
C PHE A 462 -4.66 -10.28 16.99
N THR A 463 -4.78 -10.65 15.72
CA THR A 463 -4.80 -12.05 15.27
C THR A 463 -3.37 -12.51 14.98
N VAL A 464 -3.00 -13.66 15.51
CA VAL A 464 -1.74 -14.36 15.21
C VAL A 464 -2.05 -15.51 14.28
N ARG A 465 -1.30 -15.60 13.18
CA ARG A 465 -1.34 -16.73 12.26
C ARG A 465 -0.17 -17.66 12.54
N PHE A 466 -0.49 -18.94 12.77
CA PHE A 466 0.47 -20.01 12.96
C PHE A 466 0.51 -20.94 11.76
N ARG A 467 1.69 -21.44 11.41
CA ARG A 467 1.88 -22.53 10.45
C ARG A 467 2.38 -23.77 11.18
N GLY A 468 1.55 -24.81 11.22
CA GLY A 468 1.91 -26.11 11.78
C GLY A 468 2.88 -26.89 10.89
N LYS A 469 3.53 -27.91 11.45
CA LYS A 469 4.47 -28.80 10.71
C LYS A 469 3.82 -29.54 9.52
N ASN A 470 2.50 -29.70 9.54
CA ASN A 470 1.70 -30.28 8.46
C ASN A 470 1.19 -29.24 7.45
N GLY A 471 1.67 -28.00 7.51
CA GLY A 471 1.23 -26.89 6.66
C GLY A 471 -0.13 -26.28 7.05
N LYS A 472 -0.87 -26.86 8.02
CA LYS A 472 -2.16 -26.30 8.43
C LYS A 472 -1.98 -24.95 9.11
N ILE A 473 -2.82 -24.01 8.71
CA ILE A 473 -2.90 -22.69 9.32
C ILE A 473 -3.84 -22.74 10.52
N ARG A 474 -3.40 -22.12 11.62
CA ARG A 474 -4.21 -21.90 12.82
C ARG A 474 -4.22 -20.41 13.15
N LEU A 475 -5.38 -19.89 13.56
CA LEU A 475 -5.57 -18.50 13.96
C LEU A 475 -5.91 -18.43 15.45
N SER A 476 -5.30 -17.47 16.15
CA SER A 476 -5.56 -17.20 17.56
C SER A 476 -5.57 -15.69 17.81
N ILE A 477 -6.21 -15.23 18.87
CA ILE A 477 -6.13 -13.84 19.33
C ILE A 477 -5.03 -13.71 20.39
N ALA A 478 -4.17 -12.72 20.21
CA ALA A 478 -3.15 -12.32 21.17
C ALA A 478 -3.38 -10.89 21.66
N VAL A 479 -2.73 -10.56 22.76
CA VAL A 479 -2.63 -9.20 23.29
C VAL A 479 -1.17 -8.84 23.53
N ALA A 480 -0.74 -7.68 23.03
CA ALA A 480 0.57 -7.10 23.27
C ALA A 480 0.47 -5.93 24.25
N ASP A 481 1.45 -5.78 25.15
CA ASP A 481 1.52 -4.60 26.01
C ASP A 481 2.15 -3.40 25.30
N ILE A 482 1.67 -2.21 25.65
CA ILE A 482 2.33 -0.94 25.39
C ILE A 482 3.05 -0.59 26.71
N PRO A 483 4.39 -0.44 26.73
CA PRO A 483 5.24 0.00 25.62
C PRO A 483 6.09 -1.08 24.94
N SER A 484 6.14 -2.32 25.47
CA SER A 484 7.22 -3.26 25.10
C SER A 484 6.92 -4.08 23.85
N GLY A 485 5.65 -4.18 23.44
CA GLY A 485 5.24 -4.98 22.30
C GLY A 485 5.31 -6.49 22.51
N LYS A 486 5.60 -6.95 23.74
CA LYS A 486 5.57 -8.37 24.09
C LYS A 486 4.13 -8.85 24.08
N HIS A 487 3.90 -9.99 23.42
CA HIS A 487 2.56 -10.54 23.27
C HIS A 487 2.39 -11.92 23.89
N ARG A 488 1.13 -12.28 24.13
CA ARG A 488 0.70 -13.64 24.46
C ARG A 488 -0.65 -13.94 23.83
N VAL A 489 -0.84 -15.19 23.42
CA VAL A 489 -2.14 -15.71 22.99
C VAL A 489 -3.09 -15.75 24.20
N ILE A 490 -4.34 -15.31 23.98
CA ILE A 490 -5.40 -15.27 24.99
C ILE A 490 -6.67 -16.03 24.58
N VAL A 491 -6.89 -16.28 23.28
CA VAL A 491 -7.99 -17.09 22.75
C VAL A 491 -7.50 -17.89 21.55
N ASP A 492 -7.73 -19.20 21.54
CA ASP A 492 -7.43 -20.08 20.39
C ASP A 492 -8.66 -20.22 19.45
N ASP A 493 -8.42 -20.60 18.19
CA ASP A 493 -9.45 -20.74 17.14
C ASP A 493 -10.31 -19.47 16.96
N ALA A 494 -9.64 -18.33 16.95
CA ALA A 494 -10.27 -17.02 16.93
C ALA A 494 -9.51 -16.05 16.03
N MET A 495 -10.26 -15.17 15.38
CA MET A 495 -9.78 -14.12 14.50
C MET A 495 -10.59 -12.84 14.70
N TYR A 496 -10.03 -11.71 14.25
CA TYR A 496 -10.75 -10.43 14.15
C TYR A 496 -11.42 -9.98 15.47
N ALA A 497 -10.60 -9.83 16.52
CA ALA A 497 -11.08 -9.40 17.83
C ALA A 497 -11.33 -7.89 17.94
N ARG A 498 -12.33 -7.50 18.72
CA ARG A 498 -12.55 -6.11 19.16
C ARG A 498 -12.80 -6.05 20.67
N TYR A 499 -12.19 -5.09 21.34
CA TYR A 499 -12.52 -4.77 22.72
C TYR A 499 -13.75 -3.88 22.79
N THR A 500 -14.57 -4.12 23.82
CA THR A 500 -15.77 -3.32 24.10
C THR A 500 -15.57 -2.60 25.44
N THR A 501 -16.01 -1.35 25.53
CA THR A 501 -15.95 -0.55 26.78
C THR A 501 -16.83 -1.14 27.89
N SER A 502 -17.70 -2.11 27.57
CA SER A 502 -18.40 -2.95 28.55
C SER A 502 -17.52 -4.01 29.24
N GLY A 503 -16.21 -4.08 28.96
CA GLY A 503 -15.32 -5.05 29.61
C GLY A 503 -15.36 -6.45 28.98
N HIS A 504 -15.68 -6.54 27.69
CA HIS A 504 -15.76 -7.80 26.96
C HIS A 504 -14.91 -7.74 25.69
N LEU A 505 -14.40 -8.89 25.29
CA LEU A 505 -13.80 -9.14 23.98
C LEU A 505 -14.87 -9.79 23.10
N ILE A 506 -15.07 -9.26 21.89
CA ILE A 506 -15.78 -9.97 20.83
C ILE A 506 -14.78 -10.46 19.79
N TYR A 507 -15.02 -11.64 19.22
CA TYR A 507 -14.16 -12.22 18.20
C TYR A 507 -14.96 -13.16 17.31
N VAL A 508 -14.43 -13.47 16.13
CA VAL A 508 -15.05 -14.40 15.20
C VAL A 508 -14.22 -15.68 15.14
N THR A 509 -14.89 -16.83 15.10
CA THR A 509 -14.25 -18.13 14.94
C THR A 509 -14.12 -18.51 13.46
N THR A 510 -13.28 -19.50 13.16
CA THR A 510 -13.10 -20.00 11.78
C THR A 510 -14.37 -20.62 11.17
N ASN A 511 -15.31 -21.06 12.01
CA ASN A 511 -16.64 -21.56 11.60
C ASN A 511 -17.72 -20.46 11.49
N LYS A 512 -17.34 -19.18 11.38
CA LYS A 512 -18.23 -18.03 11.16
C LYS A 512 -19.17 -17.71 12.32
N THR A 513 -18.75 -17.97 13.56
CA THR A 513 -19.52 -17.64 14.76
C THR A 513 -18.94 -16.41 15.46
N LEU A 514 -19.79 -15.43 15.76
CA LEU A 514 -19.44 -14.30 16.60
C LEU A 514 -19.55 -14.71 18.07
N MET A 515 -18.44 -14.64 18.78
CA MET A 515 -18.31 -14.98 20.19
C MET A 515 -18.09 -13.71 21.02
N VAL A 516 -18.49 -13.77 22.28
CA VAL A 516 -18.18 -12.76 23.30
C VAL A 516 -17.60 -13.43 24.55
N VAL A 517 -16.61 -12.81 25.16
CA VAL A 517 -16.01 -13.31 26.39
C VAL A 517 -15.62 -12.15 27.33
N PRO A 518 -15.83 -12.26 28.65
CA PRO A 518 -15.36 -11.25 29.60
C PRO A 518 -13.84 -11.06 29.53
N PHE A 519 -13.39 -9.80 29.52
CA PHE A 519 -11.97 -9.45 29.40
C PHE A 519 -11.62 -8.24 30.26
N ASP A 520 -10.66 -8.43 31.17
CA ASP A 520 -10.09 -7.34 31.96
C ASP A 520 -8.92 -6.71 31.20
N GLN A 521 -9.11 -5.49 30.71
CA GLN A 521 -8.10 -4.72 29.98
C GLN A 521 -6.91 -4.28 30.85
N ASN A 522 -7.02 -4.30 32.19
CA ASN A 522 -5.91 -3.92 33.06
C ASN A 522 -4.93 -5.08 33.24
N SER A 523 -5.44 -6.29 33.53
CA SER A 523 -4.61 -7.49 33.59
C SER A 523 -4.33 -8.11 32.21
N MET A 524 -5.06 -7.66 31.16
CA MET A 524 -5.05 -8.19 29.80
C MET A 524 -5.35 -9.68 29.75
N LYS A 525 -6.39 -10.10 30.48
CA LYS A 525 -6.80 -11.51 30.62
C LYS A 525 -8.28 -11.69 30.35
N VAL A 526 -8.59 -12.82 29.74
CA VAL A 526 -9.94 -13.38 29.70
C VAL A 526 -10.32 -13.81 31.11
N THR A 527 -11.52 -13.43 31.57
CA THR A 527 -11.97 -13.62 32.96
C THR A 527 -13.20 -14.52 33.09
N GLY A 528 -13.71 -15.08 31.99
CA GLY A 528 -14.86 -15.98 32.00
C GLY A 528 -14.94 -16.83 30.74
N GLU A 529 -16.05 -17.57 30.62
CA GLU A 529 -16.28 -18.48 29.49
C GLU A 529 -16.83 -17.76 28.24
N PRO A 530 -16.39 -18.12 27.03
CA PRO A 530 -16.95 -17.56 25.80
C PRO A 530 -18.40 -17.99 25.56
N THR A 531 -19.21 -17.07 25.03
CA THR A 531 -20.61 -17.30 24.66
C THR A 531 -20.85 -16.91 23.20
N ALA A 532 -21.58 -17.74 22.46
CA ALA A 532 -21.97 -17.45 21.09
C ALA A 532 -23.08 -16.38 21.04
N LEU A 533 -22.95 -15.42 20.13
CA LEU A 533 -23.94 -14.36 19.88
C LEU A 533 -24.76 -14.62 18.62
N THR A 534 -24.08 -14.93 17.52
CA THR A 534 -24.72 -15.21 16.21
C THR A 534 -23.79 -16.05 15.36
N GLU A 535 -24.38 -16.82 14.45
CA GLU A 535 -23.67 -17.58 13.42
C GLU A 535 -23.82 -16.89 12.05
N GLY A 536 -23.10 -17.39 11.04
CA GLY A 536 -23.22 -16.90 9.67
C GLY A 536 -22.53 -15.56 9.42
N MET A 537 -21.52 -15.23 10.24
CA MET A 537 -20.70 -14.04 10.06
C MET A 537 -20.06 -14.04 8.68
N ARG A 538 -20.04 -12.85 8.06
CA ARG A 538 -19.24 -12.65 6.87
C ARG A 538 -17.75 -12.73 7.23
N LEU A 539 -17.03 -13.61 6.54
CA LEU A 539 -15.57 -13.68 6.57
C LEU A 539 -14.97 -13.30 5.22
N GLY A 540 -13.80 -12.68 5.26
CA GLY A 540 -12.95 -12.48 4.10
C GLY A 540 -12.46 -13.79 3.50
N PHE A 541 -12.16 -13.74 2.21
CA PHE A 541 -11.78 -14.90 1.42
C PHE A 541 -10.39 -15.46 1.82
N VAL A 542 -9.47 -14.61 2.29
CA VAL A 542 -8.12 -14.97 2.78
C VAL A 542 -7.79 -14.17 4.05
N GLY A 543 -6.94 -14.69 4.93
CA GLY A 543 -6.36 -13.89 6.04
C GLY A 543 -7.28 -13.57 7.24
N GLY A 544 -8.52 -14.06 7.25
CA GLY A 544 -9.39 -14.03 8.44
C GLY A 544 -10.01 -12.66 8.78
N SER A 545 -10.32 -11.84 7.76
CA SER A 545 -11.08 -10.60 7.98
C SER A 545 -12.54 -10.90 8.33
N ALA A 546 -13.18 -10.02 9.11
CA ALA A 546 -14.62 -10.03 9.36
C ALA A 546 -15.16 -8.61 9.28
N ASP A 547 -16.38 -8.43 8.76
CA ASP A 547 -17.02 -7.11 8.80
C ASP A 547 -17.79 -6.97 10.10
N LEU A 548 -17.06 -6.45 11.10
CA LEU A 548 -17.47 -6.31 12.48
C LEU A 548 -16.88 -5.02 13.06
N ALA A 549 -17.72 -4.18 13.64
CA ALA A 549 -17.32 -2.95 14.31
C ALA A 549 -18.21 -2.68 15.53
N VAL A 550 -17.65 -2.09 16.59
CA VAL A 550 -18.38 -1.74 17.80
C VAL A 550 -17.97 -0.36 18.30
N SER A 551 -18.93 0.49 18.63
CA SER A 551 -18.68 1.82 19.19
C SER A 551 -18.47 1.75 20.71
N ALA A 552 -17.80 2.77 21.28
CA ALA A 552 -17.66 2.91 22.73
C ALA A 552 -19.00 3.16 23.44
N THR A 553 -20.04 3.54 22.69
CA THR A 553 -21.41 3.78 23.17
C THR A 553 -22.30 2.53 23.10
N GLY A 554 -21.78 1.41 22.58
CA GLY A 554 -22.51 0.14 22.51
C GLY A 554 -23.39 -0.01 21.27
N THR A 555 -22.99 0.58 20.14
CA THR A 555 -23.56 0.26 18.83
C THR A 555 -22.70 -0.80 18.17
N LEU A 556 -23.28 -1.96 17.86
CA LEU A 556 -22.62 -3.06 17.17
C LEU A 556 -23.07 -3.10 15.71
N VAL A 557 -22.13 -3.20 14.78
CA VAL A 557 -22.40 -3.36 13.35
C VAL A 557 -21.66 -4.59 12.86
N TYR A 558 -22.37 -5.47 12.15
CA TYR A 558 -21.76 -6.63 11.55
C TYR A 558 -22.48 -7.05 10.27
N ALA A 559 -21.76 -7.70 9.36
CA ALA A 559 -22.35 -8.27 8.17
C ALA A 559 -22.56 -9.79 8.31
N THR A 560 -23.70 -10.27 7.84
CA THR A 560 -23.98 -11.70 7.62
C THR A 560 -24.20 -11.97 6.14
N GLY A 561 -24.09 -13.24 5.75
CA GLY A 561 -24.40 -13.66 4.39
C GLY A 561 -23.20 -13.85 3.45
N ALA A 562 -21.98 -13.45 3.82
CA ALA A 562 -20.82 -13.73 2.96
C ALA A 562 -20.43 -15.21 3.00
N GLY A 563 -20.37 -15.77 1.79
CA GLY A 563 -20.24 -17.20 1.55
C GLY A 563 -21.57 -17.96 1.52
N GLN A 564 -22.73 -17.28 1.52
CA GLN A 564 -24.03 -17.91 1.23
C GLN A 564 -24.35 -17.92 -0.28
N GLY A 565 -23.65 -17.13 -1.10
CA GLY A 565 -23.78 -17.15 -2.55
C GLY A 565 -22.43 -17.27 -3.22
N LYS A 566 -22.18 -18.41 -3.85
CA LYS A 566 -21.09 -18.55 -4.82
C LYS A 566 -21.29 -17.50 -5.94
N GLN A 567 -20.22 -16.88 -6.40
CA GLN A 567 -20.29 -15.93 -7.51
C GLN A 567 -20.67 -16.64 -8.81
N GLU A 568 -21.26 -15.90 -9.74
CA GLU A 568 -21.70 -16.43 -11.02
C GLU A 568 -21.03 -15.69 -12.18
N LEU A 569 -20.63 -16.45 -13.19
CA LEU A 569 -20.17 -15.90 -14.46
C LEU A 569 -21.36 -15.60 -15.37
N VAL A 570 -21.43 -14.37 -15.87
CA VAL A 570 -22.53 -13.90 -16.72
C VAL A 570 -22.02 -13.23 -17.98
N TRP A 571 -22.74 -13.46 -19.09
CA TRP A 571 -22.66 -12.62 -20.27
C TRP A 571 -23.52 -11.38 -20.08
N VAL A 572 -22.95 -10.20 -20.30
CA VAL A 572 -23.63 -8.91 -20.23
C VAL A 572 -23.57 -8.26 -21.61
N THR A 573 -24.72 -7.89 -22.17
CA THR A 573 -24.79 -7.16 -23.45
C THR A 573 -24.48 -5.68 -23.27
N ARG A 574 -24.26 -4.93 -24.36
CA ARG A 574 -23.99 -3.48 -24.31
C ARG A 574 -25.12 -2.65 -23.69
N ASP A 575 -26.34 -3.16 -23.60
CA ASP A 575 -27.48 -2.56 -22.92
C ASP A 575 -27.68 -3.09 -21.48
N GLY A 576 -26.72 -3.83 -20.94
CA GLY A 576 -26.70 -4.28 -19.54
C GLY A 576 -27.52 -5.53 -19.23
N ARG A 577 -28.10 -6.22 -20.24
CA ARG A 577 -28.81 -7.48 -20.00
C ARG A 577 -27.82 -8.58 -19.67
N ALA A 578 -27.94 -9.14 -18.46
CA ALA A 578 -27.08 -10.20 -17.95
C ALA A 578 -27.74 -11.58 -18.07
N GLN A 579 -26.99 -12.57 -18.55
CA GLN A 579 -27.38 -13.97 -18.62
C GLN A 579 -26.25 -14.86 -18.10
N ALA A 580 -26.60 -15.82 -17.23
CA ALA A 580 -25.68 -16.85 -16.75
C ALA A 580 -24.98 -17.58 -17.91
N VAL A 581 -23.65 -17.69 -17.82
CA VAL A 581 -22.87 -18.56 -18.71
C VAL A 581 -23.28 -20.01 -18.45
N ASP A 582 -23.20 -20.41 -17.18
CA ASP A 582 -23.55 -21.73 -16.69
C ASP A 582 -24.08 -21.64 -15.25
N PRO A 583 -25.41 -21.68 -15.05
CA PRO A 583 -26.03 -21.59 -13.72
C PRO A 583 -25.60 -22.70 -12.74
N GLU A 584 -25.09 -23.82 -13.26
CA GLU A 584 -24.68 -24.97 -12.45
C GLU A 584 -23.21 -24.89 -12.01
N TRP A 585 -22.48 -23.87 -12.45
CA TRP A 585 -21.06 -23.69 -12.14
C TRP A 585 -20.73 -22.42 -11.34
N PRO A 586 -21.47 -22.07 -10.27
CA PRO A 586 -21.08 -20.94 -9.44
C PRO A 586 -19.86 -21.33 -8.57
N SER A 587 -19.00 -20.35 -8.24
CA SER A 587 -17.86 -20.55 -7.33
C SER A 587 -17.35 -19.25 -6.70
N ASP A 588 -16.39 -19.35 -5.77
CA ASP A 588 -15.56 -18.22 -5.36
C ASP A 588 -14.45 -17.99 -6.41
N TYR A 589 -14.61 -16.95 -7.24
CA TYR A 589 -13.61 -16.56 -8.23
C TYR A 589 -12.73 -15.44 -7.65
N LEU A 590 -11.43 -15.50 -7.92
CA LEU A 590 -10.46 -14.47 -7.52
C LEU A 590 -10.29 -13.39 -8.62
N GLY A 591 -11.22 -13.29 -9.57
CA GLY A 591 -11.17 -12.32 -10.67
C GLY A 591 -10.41 -12.79 -11.90
N PHE A 592 -10.02 -11.84 -12.77
CA PHE A 592 -9.17 -12.04 -13.95
C PHE A 592 -9.73 -13.05 -14.99
N PRO A 593 -11.00 -12.93 -15.43
CA PRO A 593 -11.52 -13.82 -16.46
C PRO A 593 -10.77 -13.57 -17.78
N ALA A 594 -10.20 -14.62 -18.37
CA ALA A 594 -9.50 -14.54 -19.64
C ALA A 594 -10.15 -15.47 -20.68
N LEU A 595 -10.63 -14.89 -21.78
CA LEU A 595 -11.18 -15.65 -22.90
C LEU A 595 -10.08 -16.11 -23.85
N SER A 596 -10.19 -17.33 -24.36
CA SER A 596 -9.34 -17.79 -25.46
C SER A 596 -9.55 -16.91 -26.71
N PRO A 597 -8.56 -16.82 -27.62
CA PRO A 597 -8.71 -16.03 -28.85
C PRO A 597 -9.94 -16.39 -29.70
N ASP A 598 -10.39 -17.65 -29.65
CA ASP A 598 -11.59 -18.13 -30.34
C ASP A 598 -12.90 -17.93 -29.54
N GLY A 599 -12.80 -17.45 -28.29
CA GLY A 599 -13.91 -17.21 -27.36
C GLY A 599 -14.65 -18.46 -26.88
N LYS A 600 -14.11 -19.67 -27.08
CA LYS A 600 -14.78 -20.91 -26.67
C LYS A 600 -14.43 -21.34 -25.25
N TRP A 601 -13.27 -20.89 -24.75
CA TRP A 601 -12.73 -21.29 -23.46
C TRP A 601 -12.50 -20.07 -22.58
N LEU A 602 -12.72 -20.26 -21.29
CA LEU A 602 -12.42 -19.31 -20.24
C LEU A 602 -11.33 -19.89 -19.34
N ALA A 603 -10.28 -19.12 -19.08
CA ALA A 603 -9.37 -19.34 -17.98
C ALA A 603 -9.74 -18.40 -16.82
N VAL A 604 -9.87 -18.93 -15.61
CA VAL A 604 -10.25 -18.14 -14.43
C VAL A 604 -9.60 -18.70 -13.17
N ALA A 605 -9.18 -17.82 -12.26
CA ALA A 605 -8.71 -18.21 -10.94
C ALA A 605 -9.90 -18.53 -10.03
N ARG A 606 -9.90 -19.71 -9.43
CA ARG A 606 -10.96 -20.21 -8.56
C ARG A 606 -10.35 -20.74 -7.27
N VAL A 607 -11.05 -20.51 -6.18
CA VAL A 607 -10.81 -21.26 -4.95
C VAL A 607 -12.00 -22.13 -4.63
N ALA A 608 -11.72 -23.36 -4.24
CA ALA A 608 -12.72 -24.34 -3.86
C ALA A 608 -12.27 -25.04 -2.58
N ASN A 609 -13.19 -25.23 -1.63
CA ASN A 609 -13.01 -26.14 -0.49
C ASN A 609 -11.74 -25.93 0.35
N ALA A 610 -11.31 -24.66 0.55
CA ALA A 610 -10.08 -24.30 1.27
C ALA A 610 -8.77 -24.85 0.66
N GLU A 611 -8.79 -25.19 -0.64
CA GLU A 611 -7.57 -25.43 -1.42
C GLU A 611 -6.85 -24.12 -1.76
N PRO A 612 -5.55 -24.17 -2.13
CA PRO A 612 -4.87 -23.05 -2.77
C PRO A 612 -5.62 -22.54 -4.00
N THR A 613 -5.36 -21.30 -4.39
CA THR A 613 -5.96 -20.71 -5.60
C THR A 613 -5.45 -21.44 -6.83
N ASN A 614 -6.35 -21.90 -7.69
CA ASN A 614 -5.99 -22.66 -8.88
C ASN A 614 -6.60 -22.04 -10.14
N ILE A 615 -5.92 -22.20 -11.28
CA ILE A 615 -6.45 -21.83 -12.59
C ILE A 615 -7.36 -22.94 -13.09
N TRP A 616 -8.55 -22.57 -13.55
CA TRP A 616 -9.52 -23.47 -14.16
C TRP A 616 -9.81 -23.05 -15.59
N ILE A 617 -9.91 -24.05 -16.47
CA ILE A 617 -10.34 -23.88 -17.86
C ILE A 617 -11.78 -24.36 -17.99
N LYS A 618 -12.68 -23.51 -18.51
CA LYS A 618 -14.10 -23.81 -18.68
C LYS A 618 -14.51 -23.64 -20.13
N ARG A 619 -15.23 -24.63 -20.68
CA ARG A 619 -15.90 -24.50 -21.99
C ARG A 619 -17.18 -23.68 -21.84
N LEU A 620 -17.34 -22.64 -22.64
CA LEU A 620 -18.41 -21.63 -22.48
C LEU A 620 -19.77 -22.03 -23.08
N ASP A 621 -19.83 -23.16 -23.77
CA ASP A 621 -21.06 -23.83 -24.26
C ASP A 621 -21.71 -24.73 -23.18
N ARG A 622 -21.47 -24.42 -21.89
CA ARG A 622 -21.79 -25.27 -20.73
C ARG A 622 -21.09 -26.64 -20.75
N GLY A 623 -20.00 -26.76 -21.48
CA GLY A 623 -19.16 -27.94 -21.47
C GLY A 623 -18.35 -28.12 -20.18
N PRO A 624 -17.47 -29.13 -20.14
CA PRO A 624 -16.71 -29.48 -18.95
C PRO A 624 -15.74 -28.37 -18.51
N SER A 625 -15.31 -28.44 -17.25
CA SER A 625 -14.22 -27.64 -16.70
C SER A 625 -13.04 -28.51 -16.29
N ILE A 626 -11.83 -28.02 -16.49
CA ILE A 626 -10.57 -28.67 -16.14
C ILE A 626 -9.87 -27.81 -15.08
N LYS A 627 -9.43 -28.43 -13.99
CA LYS A 627 -8.49 -27.80 -13.06
C LYS A 627 -7.11 -27.91 -13.69
N LEU A 628 -6.52 -26.79 -14.07
CA LEU A 628 -5.25 -26.77 -14.81
C LEU A 628 -4.08 -26.95 -13.83
N THR A 629 -3.96 -26.08 -12.85
CA THR A 629 -2.86 -26.11 -11.88
C THR A 629 -3.15 -27.09 -10.74
N LEU A 630 -2.14 -27.88 -10.36
CA LEU A 630 -2.29 -28.98 -9.38
C LEU A 630 -1.17 -29.01 -8.32
N GLU A 631 -0.15 -28.19 -8.47
CA GLU A 631 1.09 -28.20 -7.67
C GLU A 631 0.98 -27.60 -6.26
N GLY A 632 -0.21 -27.13 -5.86
CA GLY A 632 -0.48 -26.64 -4.50
C GLY A 632 0.01 -25.23 -4.20
N ASN A 633 0.48 -24.49 -5.21
CA ASN A 633 0.77 -23.06 -5.15
C ASN A 633 -0.50 -22.21 -5.27
N ASP A 634 -0.40 -20.92 -4.94
CA ASP A 634 -1.46 -19.95 -5.22
C ASP A 634 -1.28 -19.37 -6.62
N ASN A 635 -2.18 -19.74 -7.52
CA ASN A 635 -2.14 -19.37 -8.93
C ASN A 635 -3.26 -18.39 -9.29
N SER A 636 -2.91 -17.29 -9.98
CA SER A 636 -3.85 -16.21 -10.32
C SER A 636 -3.51 -15.49 -11.64
N GLY A 637 -4.38 -14.59 -12.08
CA GLY A 637 -4.15 -13.74 -13.25
C GLY A 637 -3.86 -14.48 -14.56
N PRO A 638 -4.71 -15.43 -15.00
CA PRO A 638 -4.46 -16.19 -16.22
C PRO A 638 -4.55 -15.31 -17.47
N ALA A 639 -3.74 -15.62 -18.47
CA ALA A 639 -3.77 -15.02 -19.80
C ALA A 639 -3.47 -16.08 -20.86
N TRP A 640 -4.27 -16.12 -21.93
CA TRP A 640 -4.04 -17.07 -23.03
C TRP A 640 -2.84 -16.66 -23.87
N THR A 641 -2.09 -17.65 -24.35
CA THR A 641 -1.17 -17.43 -25.46
C THR A 641 -1.94 -17.08 -26.74
N PRO A 642 -1.36 -16.31 -27.68
CA PRO A 642 -2.08 -15.86 -28.87
C PRO A 642 -2.57 -17.00 -29.79
N ASP A 643 -1.92 -18.16 -29.71
CA ASP A 643 -2.33 -19.37 -30.43
C ASP A 643 -3.49 -20.13 -29.75
N GLY A 644 -3.90 -19.71 -28.55
CA GLY A 644 -4.99 -20.31 -27.77
C GLY A 644 -4.67 -21.70 -27.21
N ARG A 645 -3.40 -22.13 -27.18
CA ARG A 645 -3.01 -23.49 -26.77
C ARG A 645 -2.54 -23.61 -25.32
N SER A 646 -2.13 -22.50 -24.73
CA SER A 646 -1.55 -22.46 -23.39
C SER A 646 -2.09 -21.27 -22.60
N VAL A 647 -1.93 -21.34 -21.28
CA VAL A 647 -2.31 -20.28 -20.36
C VAL A 647 -1.09 -19.91 -19.52
N THR A 648 -0.75 -18.63 -19.54
CA THR A 648 0.24 -18.01 -18.65
C THR A 648 -0.46 -17.51 -17.40
N PHE A 649 0.14 -17.66 -16.23
CA PHE A 649 -0.42 -17.24 -14.94
C PHE A 649 0.68 -16.87 -13.95
N SER A 650 0.32 -16.10 -12.94
CA SER A 650 1.16 -15.82 -11.77
C SER A 650 1.07 -16.99 -10.79
N SER A 651 2.21 -17.50 -10.33
CA SER A 651 2.29 -18.57 -9.31
C SER A 651 3.10 -18.06 -8.12
N GLY A 652 2.45 -17.94 -6.96
CA GLY A 652 3.08 -17.54 -5.71
C GLY A 652 3.43 -18.75 -4.84
N HIS A 653 4.70 -18.85 -4.42
CA HIS A 653 5.12 -19.78 -3.39
C HIS A 653 4.90 -19.19 -1.99
N ALA A 654 4.56 -20.02 -1.01
CA ALA A 654 4.26 -19.58 0.36
C ALA A 654 5.42 -18.92 1.15
N THR A 655 6.61 -18.77 0.54
CA THR A 655 7.84 -18.18 1.08
C THR A 655 8.76 -17.57 -0.01
N GLY A 656 8.23 -17.19 -1.18
CA GLY A 656 9.03 -16.76 -2.33
C GLY A 656 8.33 -15.74 -3.23
N ALA A 657 9.06 -15.23 -4.23
CA ALA A 657 8.51 -14.32 -5.23
C ALA A 657 7.40 -14.99 -6.06
N THR A 658 6.46 -14.18 -6.55
CA THR A 658 5.43 -14.58 -7.49
C THR A 658 5.99 -14.52 -8.90
N ASP A 659 6.09 -15.67 -9.54
CA ASP A 659 6.69 -15.82 -10.87
C ASP A 659 5.63 -16.05 -11.95
N LEU A 660 6.01 -15.90 -13.21
CA LEU A 660 5.13 -16.18 -14.35
C LEU A 660 5.40 -17.57 -14.90
N TRP A 661 4.36 -18.39 -14.97
CA TRP A 661 4.39 -19.76 -15.45
C TRP A 661 3.45 -19.92 -16.63
N THR A 662 3.67 -20.92 -17.48
CA THR A 662 2.80 -21.25 -18.60
C THR A 662 2.58 -22.74 -18.69
N GLU A 663 1.33 -23.14 -18.84
CA GLU A 663 0.90 -24.53 -18.94
C GLU A 663 -0.03 -24.73 -20.13
N ARG A 664 -0.01 -25.93 -20.75
CA ARG A 664 -0.92 -26.23 -21.86
C ARG A 664 -2.35 -26.32 -21.35
N ALA A 665 -3.27 -25.63 -22.00
CA ALA A 665 -4.65 -25.49 -21.51
C ALA A 665 -5.44 -26.82 -21.45
N ASP A 666 -4.95 -27.85 -22.15
CA ASP A 666 -5.48 -29.22 -22.16
C ASP A 666 -4.82 -30.13 -21.11
N GLY A 667 -3.85 -29.64 -20.34
CA GLY A 667 -3.07 -30.40 -19.36
C GLY A 667 -2.09 -31.40 -19.96
N SER A 668 -1.85 -31.36 -21.28
CA SER A 668 -1.01 -32.35 -21.98
C SER A 668 0.51 -32.19 -21.75
N ALA A 669 0.94 -31.06 -21.20
CA ALA A 669 2.34 -30.78 -20.91
C ALA A 669 2.46 -30.02 -19.57
N PRO A 670 3.55 -30.26 -18.81
CA PRO A 670 3.75 -29.63 -17.51
C PRO A 670 3.96 -28.11 -17.63
N ALA A 671 3.71 -27.41 -16.53
CA ALA A 671 3.98 -25.98 -16.42
C ALA A 671 5.47 -25.66 -16.59
N VAL A 672 5.76 -24.58 -17.34
CA VAL A 672 7.10 -24.06 -17.60
C VAL A 672 7.18 -22.63 -17.09
N MET A 673 8.18 -22.35 -16.25
CA MET A 673 8.48 -20.99 -15.79
C MET A 673 8.93 -20.13 -16.97
N GLN A 674 8.20 -19.05 -17.21
CA GLN A 674 8.49 -18.06 -18.25
C GLN A 674 9.42 -16.97 -17.76
N LEU A 675 9.19 -16.50 -16.53
CA LEU A 675 9.95 -15.39 -15.97
C LEU A 675 9.97 -15.46 -14.45
N HIS A 676 11.17 -15.27 -13.91
CA HIS A 676 11.41 -15.06 -12.49
C HIS A 676 12.07 -13.70 -12.29
N GLU A 677 11.58 -12.94 -11.32
CA GLU A 677 12.14 -11.65 -10.93
C GLU A 677 12.20 -11.55 -9.40
N LYS A 678 12.99 -10.59 -8.90
CA LYS A 678 13.02 -10.30 -7.45
C LYS A 678 11.69 -9.74 -6.96
N ARG A 679 10.99 -8.98 -7.80
CA ARG A 679 9.67 -8.40 -7.52
C ARG A 679 8.58 -9.38 -7.91
N ASN A 680 7.45 -9.35 -7.20
CA ASN A 680 6.31 -10.18 -7.56
C ASN A 680 5.72 -9.75 -8.91
N LEU A 681 5.44 -10.73 -9.77
CA LEU A 681 4.96 -10.53 -11.13
C LEU A 681 3.46 -10.81 -11.23
N HIS A 682 2.73 -9.88 -11.82
CA HIS A 682 1.27 -9.94 -11.94
C HIS A 682 0.77 -9.51 -13.31
N ASN A 683 -0.48 -9.87 -13.63
CA ASN A 683 -1.21 -9.42 -14.83
C ASN A 683 -0.45 -9.61 -16.15
N ALA A 684 0.04 -10.82 -16.39
CA ALA A 684 0.74 -11.14 -17.62
C ALA A 684 -0.19 -10.97 -18.84
N GLY A 685 0.35 -10.55 -19.98
CA GLY A 685 -0.39 -10.43 -21.23
C GLY A 685 0.52 -10.58 -22.44
N TRP A 686 0.12 -11.39 -23.42
CA TRP A 686 0.89 -11.60 -24.64
C TRP A 686 0.53 -10.57 -25.71
N SER A 687 1.52 -10.13 -26.49
CA SER A 687 1.24 -9.43 -27.74
C SER A 687 0.57 -10.38 -28.75
N PRO A 688 -0.29 -9.88 -29.65
CA PRO A 688 -0.98 -10.71 -30.63
C PRO A 688 -0.06 -11.52 -31.55
N ASP A 689 1.17 -11.05 -31.76
CA ASP A 689 2.19 -11.76 -32.54
C ASP A 689 3.03 -12.75 -31.72
N GLY A 690 2.77 -12.87 -30.41
CA GLY A 690 3.46 -13.77 -29.48
C GLY A 690 4.89 -13.36 -29.15
N LYS A 691 5.36 -12.19 -29.59
CA LYS A 691 6.76 -11.77 -29.40
C LYS A 691 7.03 -11.10 -28.06
N TRP A 692 6.02 -10.47 -27.47
CA TRP A 692 6.14 -9.74 -26.21
C TRP A 692 5.25 -10.34 -25.16
N LEU A 693 5.76 -10.40 -23.94
CA LEU A 693 5.02 -10.64 -22.71
C LEU A 693 5.10 -9.37 -21.87
N ILE A 694 3.96 -8.68 -21.70
CA ILE A 694 3.82 -7.57 -20.77
C ILE A 694 3.36 -8.10 -19.41
N PHE A 695 3.75 -7.42 -18.35
CA PHE A 695 3.31 -7.72 -16.99
C PHE A 695 3.56 -6.50 -16.10
N ARG A 696 3.00 -6.53 -14.89
CA ARG A 696 3.31 -5.53 -13.87
C ARG A 696 4.11 -6.13 -12.72
N THR A 697 4.77 -5.26 -11.97
CA THR A 697 5.35 -5.61 -10.68
C THR A 697 4.45 -5.20 -9.52
N ASP A 698 4.73 -5.72 -8.34
CA ASP A 698 4.07 -5.31 -7.09
C ASP A 698 4.40 -3.87 -6.71
N VAL A 699 3.51 -3.28 -5.91
CA VAL A 699 3.68 -1.95 -5.33
C VAL A 699 4.53 -2.08 -4.04
N ALA A 700 5.75 -2.60 -4.19
CA ALA A 700 6.69 -2.84 -3.09
C ALA A 700 7.44 -1.56 -2.62
N SER A 701 7.05 -0.39 -3.11
CA SER A 701 7.20 0.93 -2.47
C SER A 701 6.21 1.90 -3.15
N PRO A 702 5.89 3.07 -2.55
CA PRO A 702 5.10 4.06 -3.27
C PRO A 702 5.76 4.43 -4.60
N GLY A 703 5.00 4.32 -5.70
CA GLY A 703 5.51 4.55 -7.06
C GLY A 703 6.29 3.40 -7.69
N LEU A 704 6.12 2.14 -7.24
CA LEU A 704 6.81 0.96 -7.82
C LEU A 704 5.88 -0.05 -8.54
N GLY A 705 4.63 0.31 -8.82
CA GLY A 705 3.78 -0.48 -9.71
C GLY A 705 4.13 -0.20 -11.16
N ASP A 706 5.20 -0.79 -11.67
CA ASP A 706 5.64 -0.57 -13.05
C ASP A 706 5.01 -1.59 -13.99
N ILE A 707 4.81 -1.18 -15.25
CA ILE A 707 4.54 -2.07 -16.37
C ILE A 707 5.85 -2.32 -17.10
N LEU A 708 6.25 -3.59 -17.18
CA LEU A 708 7.43 -4.06 -17.89
C LEU A 708 7.01 -4.95 -19.06
N ALA A 709 7.92 -5.15 -20.00
CA ALA A 709 7.78 -6.15 -21.05
C ALA A 709 9.07 -6.92 -21.25
N ILE A 710 8.94 -8.14 -21.78
CA ILE A 710 10.08 -8.95 -22.19
C ILE A 710 9.74 -9.64 -23.50
N ARG A 711 10.72 -9.89 -24.36
CA ARG A 711 10.62 -10.84 -25.47
C ARG A 711 11.16 -12.20 -25.02
N PRO A 712 10.29 -13.17 -24.69
CA PRO A 712 10.73 -14.44 -24.14
C PRO A 712 11.70 -15.16 -25.08
N GLY A 713 12.82 -15.64 -24.54
CA GLY A 713 13.87 -16.32 -25.31
C GLY A 713 14.76 -15.41 -26.17
N ILE A 714 14.51 -14.10 -26.20
CA ILE A 714 15.34 -13.10 -26.88
C ILE A 714 15.99 -12.18 -25.86
N ASP A 715 15.19 -11.57 -24.99
CA ASP A 715 15.67 -10.63 -23.98
C ASP A 715 16.20 -11.39 -22.76
N THR A 716 17.28 -10.87 -22.16
CA THR A 716 17.89 -11.44 -20.94
C THR A 716 17.33 -10.82 -19.65
N ALA A 717 16.59 -9.71 -19.77
CA ALA A 717 15.91 -9.03 -18.68
C ALA A 717 14.70 -8.25 -19.23
N PRO A 718 13.65 -8.02 -18.40
CA PRO A 718 12.54 -7.16 -18.78
C PRO A 718 12.96 -5.70 -18.99
N VAL A 719 12.27 -5.03 -19.92
CA VAL A 719 12.42 -3.60 -20.20
C VAL A 719 11.23 -2.82 -19.63
N PRO A 720 11.46 -1.60 -19.09
CA PRO A 720 10.38 -0.74 -18.64
C PRO A 720 9.56 -0.23 -19.82
N VAL A 721 8.24 -0.32 -19.69
CA VAL A 721 7.27 0.13 -20.69
C VAL A 721 6.52 1.35 -20.18
N ALA A 722 6.07 1.29 -18.92
CA ALA A 722 5.64 2.45 -18.16
C ALA A 722 6.15 2.27 -16.73
N ALA A 723 7.14 3.07 -16.37
CA ALA A 723 7.78 3.04 -15.05
C ALA A 723 8.07 4.49 -14.65
N THR A 724 7.17 5.09 -13.88
CA THR A 724 7.29 6.48 -13.47
C THR A 724 7.34 6.58 -11.94
N THR A 725 7.19 7.80 -11.40
CA THR A 725 7.03 7.99 -9.94
C THR A 725 5.63 7.64 -9.47
N PHE A 726 4.71 7.43 -10.42
CA PHE A 726 3.32 7.06 -10.19
C PHE A 726 3.14 5.55 -10.23
N THR A 727 1.93 5.09 -9.97
CA THR A 727 1.58 3.67 -10.00
C THR A 727 0.84 3.38 -11.30
N GLU A 728 1.38 2.47 -12.12
CA GLU A 728 0.78 2.00 -13.35
C GLU A 728 0.18 0.59 -13.20
N LEU A 729 -1.09 0.44 -13.57
CA LEU A 729 -1.87 -0.78 -13.33
C LEU A 729 -2.63 -1.22 -14.59
N ALA A 730 -3.16 -2.45 -14.53
CA ALA A 730 -4.06 -3.04 -15.53
C ALA A 730 -3.61 -2.85 -17.00
N PRO A 731 -2.41 -3.33 -17.39
CA PRO A 731 -1.92 -3.17 -18.76
C PRO A 731 -2.76 -4.00 -19.75
N ALA A 732 -3.08 -3.42 -20.90
CA ALA A 732 -3.86 -4.05 -21.96
C ALA A 732 -3.33 -3.68 -23.37
N LEU A 733 -2.80 -4.67 -24.08
CA LEU A 733 -2.34 -4.50 -25.45
C LEU A 733 -3.50 -4.47 -26.45
N SER A 734 -3.39 -3.60 -27.44
CA SER A 734 -4.30 -3.55 -28.58
C SER A 734 -4.19 -4.80 -29.47
N PRO A 735 -5.25 -5.19 -30.21
CA PRO A 735 -5.25 -6.38 -31.06
C PRO A 735 -4.24 -6.35 -32.21
N ASN A 736 -3.72 -5.18 -32.57
CA ASN A 736 -2.65 -5.04 -33.55
C ASN A 736 -1.25 -4.98 -32.92
N GLY A 737 -1.15 -5.03 -31.58
CA GLY A 737 0.10 -4.99 -30.83
C GLY A 737 0.85 -3.66 -30.88
N ARG A 738 0.23 -2.56 -31.34
CA ARG A 738 0.91 -1.26 -31.53
C ARG A 738 0.61 -0.21 -30.46
N TRP A 739 -0.31 -0.53 -29.56
CA TRP A 739 -0.79 0.36 -28.51
C TRP A 739 -0.96 -0.40 -27.21
N LEU A 740 -0.60 0.25 -26.11
CA LEU A 740 -0.83 -0.21 -24.75
C LEU A 740 -1.80 0.76 -24.07
N ALA A 741 -2.87 0.24 -23.50
CA ALA A 741 -3.71 0.95 -22.55
C ALA A 741 -3.33 0.54 -21.12
N TYR A 742 -3.39 1.46 -20.17
CA TYR A 742 -3.14 1.18 -18.76
C TYR A 742 -3.79 2.27 -17.90
N SER A 743 -3.95 2.01 -16.60
CA SER A 743 -4.39 3.04 -15.64
C SER A 743 -3.20 3.58 -14.85
N SER A 744 -3.17 4.89 -14.58
CA SER A 744 -2.14 5.52 -13.74
C SER A 744 -2.74 6.54 -12.77
N ASN A 745 -2.17 6.65 -11.58
CA ASN A 745 -2.59 7.62 -10.56
C ASN A 745 -1.89 9.00 -10.68
N GLU A 746 -1.32 9.33 -11.85
CA GLU A 746 -0.54 10.56 -12.04
C GLU A 746 -1.29 11.87 -11.80
N THR A 747 -2.62 11.87 -11.88
CA THR A 747 -3.48 13.02 -11.55
C THR A 747 -4.07 12.95 -10.14
N GLY A 748 -3.64 11.98 -9.33
CA GLY A 748 -4.15 11.68 -7.99
C GLY A 748 -5.24 10.61 -7.96
N ALA A 749 -6.09 10.56 -8.99
CA ALA A 749 -7.02 9.46 -9.26
C ALA A 749 -6.47 8.56 -10.36
N ASP A 750 -6.92 7.30 -10.42
CA ASP A 750 -6.56 6.44 -11.55
C ASP A 750 -7.25 6.95 -12.82
N GLU A 751 -6.47 7.18 -13.85
CA GLU A 751 -6.96 7.52 -15.18
C GLU A 751 -6.38 6.59 -16.23
N ILE A 752 -7.15 6.36 -17.29
CA ILE A 752 -6.77 5.51 -18.41
C ILE A 752 -5.92 6.32 -19.39
N TYR A 753 -4.75 5.78 -19.70
CA TYR A 753 -3.83 6.29 -20.70
C TYR A 753 -3.62 5.27 -21.80
N VAL A 754 -3.38 5.77 -23.01
CA VAL A 754 -2.89 4.97 -24.13
C VAL A 754 -1.55 5.51 -24.59
N VAL A 755 -0.61 4.62 -24.87
CA VAL A 755 0.74 4.91 -25.40
C VAL A 755 1.04 3.97 -26.57
N PRO A 756 1.96 4.34 -27.50
CA PRO A 756 2.40 3.44 -28.56
C PRO A 756 3.21 2.30 -27.95
N PHE A 757 3.16 1.11 -28.53
CA PHE A 757 3.92 -0.05 -28.06
C PHE A 757 4.71 -0.64 -29.23
N PRO A 758 5.98 -1.04 -29.02
CA PRO A 758 6.75 -0.99 -27.76
C PRO A 758 7.34 0.40 -27.42
N ASN A 759 7.29 1.36 -28.35
CA ASN A 759 7.88 2.69 -28.16
C ASN A 759 6.95 3.64 -27.39
N THR A 760 6.83 3.46 -26.08
CA THR A 760 5.89 4.19 -25.22
C THR A 760 6.21 5.67 -25.04
N SER A 761 7.44 6.09 -25.29
CA SER A 761 7.83 7.50 -25.20
C SER A 761 7.37 8.35 -26.39
N ALA A 762 6.90 7.72 -27.49
CA ALA A 762 6.50 8.45 -28.70
C ALA A 762 5.18 9.24 -28.56
N GLY A 763 4.41 9.01 -27.50
CA GLY A 763 3.23 9.80 -27.19
C GLY A 763 2.41 9.22 -26.05
N LYS A 764 1.54 10.03 -25.46
CA LYS A 764 0.63 9.62 -24.38
C LYS A 764 -0.69 10.34 -24.54
N TRP A 765 -1.79 9.60 -24.49
CA TRP A 765 -3.15 10.13 -24.63
C TRP A 765 -3.98 9.74 -23.43
N ALA A 766 -4.51 10.74 -22.72
CA ALA A 766 -5.52 10.52 -21.69
C ALA A 766 -6.85 10.13 -22.34
N ILE A 767 -7.43 9.01 -21.88
CA ILE A 767 -8.69 8.47 -22.42
C ILE A 767 -9.87 8.80 -21.50
N SER A 768 -9.67 8.66 -20.20
CA SER A 768 -10.68 9.01 -19.20
C SER A 768 -10.43 10.41 -18.66
N THR A 769 -11.51 11.08 -18.24
CA THR A 769 -11.43 12.33 -17.48
C THR A 769 -12.06 12.14 -16.10
N GLY A 770 -11.31 12.38 -15.02
CA GLY A 770 -11.82 12.43 -13.65
C GLY A 770 -11.86 11.08 -12.90
N ALA A 771 -11.72 9.95 -13.61
CA ALA A 771 -11.18 8.66 -13.18
C ALA A 771 -11.57 7.54 -14.17
N GLY A 772 -10.78 6.48 -14.23
CA GLY A 772 -11.09 5.26 -14.96
C GLY A 772 -10.21 4.08 -14.57
N THR A 773 -10.78 2.88 -14.55
CA THR A 773 -10.08 1.63 -14.23
C THR A 773 -10.43 0.53 -15.22
N GLU A 774 -9.69 -0.58 -15.16
CA GLU A 774 -9.99 -1.81 -15.92
C GLU A 774 -10.09 -1.61 -17.45
N PRO A 775 -9.07 -1.04 -18.12
CA PRO A 775 -9.10 -0.83 -19.55
C PRO A 775 -8.97 -2.14 -20.32
N LEU A 776 -9.79 -2.35 -21.36
CA LEU A 776 -9.68 -3.45 -22.32
C LEU A 776 -10.02 -2.98 -23.73
N TRP A 777 -9.23 -3.44 -24.71
CA TRP A 777 -9.52 -3.18 -26.12
C TRP A 777 -10.64 -4.08 -26.64
N SER A 778 -11.46 -3.52 -27.53
CA SER A 778 -12.23 -4.34 -28.48
C SER A 778 -11.29 -5.20 -29.33
N HIS A 779 -11.73 -6.39 -29.73
CA HIS A 779 -10.98 -7.29 -30.62
C HIS A 779 -10.72 -6.67 -32.00
N ARG A 780 -11.60 -5.75 -32.44
CA ARG A 780 -11.39 -4.94 -33.65
C ARG A 780 -10.40 -3.79 -33.48
N GLY A 781 -10.06 -3.41 -32.25
CA GLY A 781 -9.16 -2.29 -31.94
C GLY A 781 -9.76 -0.90 -32.24
N SER A 782 -11.06 -0.81 -32.52
CA SER A 782 -11.78 0.43 -32.82
C SER A 782 -12.40 1.10 -31.58
N GLU A 783 -12.42 0.40 -30.45
CA GLU A 783 -12.95 0.88 -29.18
C GLU A 783 -12.05 0.44 -28.02
N LEU A 784 -12.00 1.28 -26.98
CA LEU A 784 -11.49 0.94 -25.66
C LEU A 784 -12.65 0.95 -24.67
N PHE A 785 -12.79 -0.12 -23.90
CA PHE A 785 -13.72 -0.25 -22.79
C PHE A 785 -12.99 0.02 -21.48
N TYR A 786 -13.64 0.71 -20.55
CA TYR A 786 -13.13 0.90 -19.19
C TYR A 786 -14.28 1.18 -18.24
N ARG A 787 -14.04 1.02 -16.94
CA ARG A 787 -14.98 1.40 -15.89
C ARG A 787 -14.74 2.85 -15.51
N ALA A 788 -15.73 3.71 -15.71
CA ALA A 788 -15.63 5.13 -15.42
C ALA A 788 -15.83 5.43 -13.92
N ALA A 789 -15.60 6.69 -13.53
CA ALA A 789 -15.82 7.16 -12.16
C ALA A 789 -17.24 6.89 -11.61
N SER A 790 -18.26 6.88 -12.47
CA SER A 790 -19.65 6.56 -12.12
C SER A 790 -19.85 5.06 -11.78
N GLY A 791 -18.92 4.20 -12.16
CA GLY A 791 -19.06 2.74 -12.13
C GLY A 791 -19.70 2.15 -13.36
N ASP A 792 -20.09 2.96 -14.33
CA ASP A 792 -20.56 2.48 -15.62
C ASP A 792 -19.41 1.88 -16.42
N LEU A 793 -19.71 0.83 -17.17
CA LEU A 793 -18.83 0.41 -18.25
C LEU A 793 -19.01 1.40 -19.40
N VAL A 794 -17.93 2.04 -19.82
CA VAL A 794 -17.90 3.03 -20.90
C VAL A 794 -17.15 2.47 -22.09
N ALA A 795 -17.61 2.79 -23.30
CA ALA A 795 -16.88 2.57 -24.53
C ALA A 795 -16.44 3.90 -25.13
N VAL A 796 -15.18 4.00 -25.52
CA VAL A 796 -14.62 5.13 -26.27
C VAL A 796 -14.14 4.64 -27.62
N ALA A 797 -14.63 5.25 -28.70
CA ALA A 797 -14.12 4.97 -30.04
C ALA A 797 -12.66 5.46 -30.17
N ILE A 798 -11.79 4.63 -30.73
CA ILE A 798 -10.37 4.90 -30.94
C ILE A 798 -10.05 4.80 -32.43
N HIS A 799 -9.44 5.85 -32.98
CA HIS A 799 -8.87 5.85 -34.32
C HIS A 799 -7.36 5.89 -34.21
N THR A 800 -6.67 4.90 -34.77
CA THR A 800 -5.20 4.80 -34.69
C THR A 800 -4.49 5.27 -35.95
N GLN A 801 -5.25 5.63 -37.00
CA GLN A 801 -4.74 6.09 -38.29
C GLN A 801 -5.59 7.25 -38.86
N PRO A 802 -4.99 8.20 -39.62
CA PRO A 802 -3.54 8.35 -39.83
C PRO A 802 -2.80 8.86 -38.58
N ARG A 803 -3.53 9.38 -37.60
CA ARG A 803 -3.04 9.80 -36.27
C ARG A 803 -3.97 9.25 -35.19
N PHE A 804 -3.44 9.06 -33.99
CA PHE A 804 -4.25 8.66 -32.84
C PHE A 804 -5.25 9.76 -32.50
N SER A 805 -6.54 9.41 -32.42
CA SER A 805 -7.60 10.33 -32.02
C SER A 805 -8.76 9.60 -31.35
N LEU A 806 -9.40 10.31 -30.43
CA LEU A 806 -10.59 9.86 -29.71
C LEU A 806 -11.84 10.19 -30.52
N GLY A 807 -12.75 9.23 -30.61
CA GLY A 807 -14.10 9.43 -31.13
C GLY A 807 -15.11 9.61 -29.99
N ARG A 808 -16.36 9.24 -30.27
CA ARG A 808 -17.46 9.33 -29.30
C ARG A 808 -17.20 8.43 -28.08
N SER A 809 -17.41 8.99 -26.90
CA SER A 809 -17.52 8.26 -25.63
C SER A 809 -19.00 8.01 -25.30
N ALA A 810 -19.33 6.80 -24.84
CA ALA A 810 -20.68 6.43 -24.45
C ALA A 810 -20.68 5.44 -23.27
N ALA A 811 -21.46 5.76 -22.23
CA ALA A 811 -21.81 4.79 -21.19
C ALA A 811 -22.65 3.66 -21.79
N LEU A 812 -22.29 2.42 -21.50
CA LEU A 812 -23.00 1.23 -21.96
C LEU A 812 -24.05 0.82 -20.93
N PHE A 813 -23.62 0.54 -19.69
CA PHE A 813 -24.49 0.13 -18.60
C PHE A 813 -23.84 0.32 -17.23
N PRO A 814 -24.63 0.44 -16.14
CA PRO A 814 -24.13 0.44 -14.77
C PRO A 814 -23.52 -0.90 -14.40
N ALA A 815 -22.26 -0.91 -13.97
CA ALA A 815 -21.53 -2.15 -13.66
C ALA A 815 -21.31 -2.37 -12.14
N ALA A 816 -22.08 -1.69 -11.28
CA ALA A 816 -21.99 -1.79 -9.82
C ALA A 816 -22.34 -3.18 -9.26
N GLY A 817 -23.16 -3.96 -9.97
CA GLY A 817 -23.53 -5.34 -9.58
C GLY A 817 -22.47 -6.40 -9.90
N PHE A 818 -21.32 -6.02 -10.47
CA PHE A 818 -20.25 -6.92 -10.86
C PHE A 818 -18.98 -6.64 -10.06
N THR A 819 -18.14 -7.67 -9.89
CA THR A 819 -16.84 -7.55 -9.25
C THR A 819 -16.00 -6.48 -9.95
N SER A 820 -15.24 -5.70 -9.17
CA SER A 820 -14.29 -4.71 -9.66
C SER A 820 -13.01 -4.77 -8.84
N LEU A 821 -11.88 -4.57 -9.51
CA LEU A 821 -10.56 -4.58 -8.89
C LEU A 821 -9.69 -3.53 -9.56
N ARG A 822 -9.19 -2.57 -8.78
CA ARG A 822 -8.30 -1.49 -9.25
C ARG A 822 -7.11 -2.03 -10.06
N PHE A 823 -6.62 -3.19 -9.67
CA PHE A 823 -5.39 -3.78 -10.17
C PHE A 823 -5.49 -4.40 -11.56
N ALA A 824 -6.65 -4.89 -11.97
CA ALA A 824 -6.82 -5.61 -13.23
C ALA A 824 -8.28 -5.71 -13.67
N PRO A 825 -8.55 -5.82 -14.97
CA PRO A 825 -9.91 -5.98 -15.48
C PRO A 825 -10.64 -7.20 -14.86
N GLN A 826 -11.86 -6.96 -14.38
CA GLN A 826 -12.73 -8.00 -13.81
C GLN A 826 -13.79 -8.49 -14.80
N TYR A 827 -13.56 -8.22 -16.08
CA TYR A 827 -14.39 -8.64 -17.19
C TYR A 827 -13.52 -8.99 -18.40
N ALA A 828 -14.10 -9.72 -19.36
CA ALA A 828 -13.48 -9.98 -20.66
C ALA A 828 -14.43 -9.59 -21.80
N VAL A 829 -13.88 -9.10 -22.90
CA VAL A 829 -14.65 -8.74 -24.09
C VAL A 829 -14.83 -9.98 -24.97
N ALA A 830 -16.07 -10.31 -25.32
CA ALA A 830 -16.35 -11.41 -26.24
C ALA A 830 -15.80 -11.10 -27.64
N PRO A 831 -15.41 -12.10 -28.45
CA PRO A 831 -14.89 -11.87 -29.81
C PRO A 831 -15.84 -11.11 -30.76
N ASP A 832 -17.12 -11.01 -30.40
CA ASP A 832 -18.13 -10.26 -31.16
C ASP A 832 -18.15 -8.75 -30.82
N ASP A 833 -17.37 -8.28 -29.84
CA ASP A 833 -17.32 -6.91 -29.30
C ASP A 833 -18.69 -6.35 -28.83
N ARG A 834 -19.66 -7.24 -28.59
CA ARG A 834 -21.05 -6.90 -28.21
C ARG A 834 -21.46 -7.43 -26.85
N ARG A 835 -20.66 -8.32 -26.28
CA ARG A 835 -20.90 -8.90 -24.96
C ARG A 835 -19.64 -8.88 -24.10
N PHE A 836 -19.85 -8.84 -22.80
CA PHE A 836 -18.82 -8.85 -21.78
C PHE A 836 -19.05 -10.05 -20.87
N LEU A 837 -18.02 -10.85 -20.63
CA LEU A 837 -18.03 -11.84 -19.57
C LEU A 837 -17.71 -11.13 -18.26
N MET A 838 -18.62 -11.16 -17.29
CA MET A 838 -18.46 -10.49 -16.00
C MET A 838 -18.70 -11.47 -14.85
N ILE A 839 -18.11 -11.18 -13.70
CA ILE A 839 -18.35 -11.92 -12.46
C ILE A 839 -19.39 -11.14 -11.65
N ARG A 840 -20.56 -11.75 -11.45
CA ARG A 840 -21.61 -11.20 -10.60
C ARG A 840 -21.44 -11.76 -9.19
N ALA A 841 -21.42 -10.85 -8.20
CA ALA A 841 -21.39 -11.25 -6.80
C ALA A 841 -22.63 -12.09 -6.45
N GLY A 842 -22.50 -12.96 -5.45
CA GLY A 842 -23.62 -13.73 -4.92
C GLY A 842 -24.67 -12.87 -4.21
N ALA A 843 -25.46 -13.46 -3.31
CA ALA A 843 -26.41 -12.71 -2.50
C ALA A 843 -25.72 -11.52 -1.78
N PRO A 844 -26.35 -10.33 -1.74
CA PRO A 844 -25.74 -9.15 -1.13
C PRO A 844 -25.55 -9.36 0.38
N ASP A 845 -24.49 -8.77 0.93
CA ASP A 845 -24.23 -8.78 2.37
C ASP A 845 -25.41 -8.15 3.12
N GLN A 846 -25.85 -8.78 4.20
CA GLN A 846 -26.84 -8.19 5.11
C GLN A 846 -26.11 -7.48 6.23
N LEU A 847 -26.12 -6.15 6.21
CA LEU A 847 -25.52 -5.35 7.27
C LEU A 847 -26.52 -5.17 8.40
N ILE A 848 -26.17 -5.66 9.59
CA ILE A 848 -27.00 -5.60 10.79
C ILE A 848 -26.43 -4.55 11.73
N VAL A 849 -27.30 -3.66 12.22
CA VAL A 849 -26.99 -2.64 13.23
C VAL A 849 -27.77 -2.97 14.50
N VAL A 850 -27.06 -3.06 15.62
CA VAL A 850 -27.60 -3.29 16.95
C VAL A 850 -27.31 -2.09 17.83
N GLU A 851 -28.35 -1.41 18.25
CA GLU A 851 -28.27 -0.25 19.13
C GLU A 851 -28.46 -0.64 20.59
N ASN A 852 -27.77 0.07 21.49
CA ASN A 852 -27.78 -0.18 22.93
C ASN A 852 -27.36 -1.61 23.29
N TRP A 853 -26.48 -2.21 22.49
CA TRP A 853 -26.13 -3.61 22.55
C TRP A 853 -25.54 -4.04 23.91
N PHE A 854 -24.86 -3.13 24.63
CA PHE A 854 -24.34 -3.43 25.97
C PHE A 854 -25.41 -3.82 27.00
N GLU A 855 -26.68 -3.44 26.81
CA GLU A 855 -27.77 -3.88 27.69
C GLU A 855 -28.03 -5.40 27.56
N GLU A 856 -27.78 -5.98 26.38
CA GLU A 856 -27.84 -7.43 26.18
C GLU A 856 -26.77 -8.14 27.01
N LEU A 857 -25.54 -7.60 27.03
CA LEU A 857 -24.44 -8.17 27.79
C LEU A 857 -24.70 -8.13 29.31
N ARG A 858 -25.21 -7.01 29.82
CA ARG A 858 -25.59 -6.87 31.23
C ARG A 858 -26.67 -7.86 31.66
N THR A 859 -27.65 -8.09 30.79
CA THR A 859 -28.75 -9.02 31.07
C THR A 859 -28.25 -10.47 31.10
N LYS A 860 -27.32 -10.82 30.19
CA LYS A 860 -26.71 -12.15 30.15
C LYS A 860 -25.75 -12.41 31.33
N SER A 861 -25.07 -11.38 31.84
CA SER A 861 -24.16 -11.54 33.00
C SER A 861 -24.88 -11.68 34.35
N GLN A 862 -26.19 -11.40 34.41
CA GLN A 862 -27.03 -11.51 35.61
C GLN A 862 -27.81 -12.83 35.70
N ARG A 863 -27.77 -13.66 34.65
CA ARG A 863 -28.32 -15.02 34.62
C ARG A 863 -27.19 -16.01 34.75
#